data_AF-A0A0G0TYS9-F1
#
_entry.id   AF-A0A0G0TYS9-F1
#
_cell.length_a   1.000
_cell.length_b   1.000
_cell.length_c   1.000
_cell.angle_alpha   90.00
_cell.angle_beta   90.00
_cell.angle_gamma   90.00
#
_symmetry.space_group_name_H-M   'P 1'
#
loop_
_entity.id
_entity.type
_entity.pdbx_description
1 polymer ?
#
loop_
_entity_poly.entity_id
_entity_poly.type
_entity_poly.pdbx_seq_one_letter_code
_entity_poly.pdbx_strand_id
1 'polypeptide(L)'
;MAQPEVPVVERNILSTYLFIPGESRLGDYGVERLGAKAHESAELQELGLPIPEFIVLTTDAWRTWNSCYEAKWLNEDKVWLNMDDQRRDLIPQIPFNIWGSLLTGVREMEKRTGNVLNDSTNPLFVSVRSGAPESLPGAMHTILNVGINFDTVHALADNIGERNAWYAFFTLIRELGAYALNIPEDKFTQLRDATVGHNPKEFHDIPDYHKLVLESMRLFKEESGIDFPLDAVGQLRWAIDSVFRSWDSKEAVAMRRSKKIWSGIGTAVIVQKMTFGNSIEEGAGSGVFFTRNPITYEGDPSSLENSALCVFERGGQGIKVVQDTATHHNTSLSQINEKFRPELERIITTIREHYTHPMEGEFTIDGEKLSLLQARKVSLSSLAHFRFIREQMQMDRMKEKEAKLLVSAAQLRRIIAPGLDQEDLERARNEDRLIGQGISLSPGWSSGVIVRSIEEAKFFKKKKVIFVGRVTKSILEKKTDNIMGFVSDKGSIGSHISRRETEFDDQGVVVINGIKIPATILKDKDAVITLNGETGEVFNREIKVSTNTGPLTQLERQQVLRWQRERRDNPWLFVMPQKNIQSSIDHASDLLHAAKRTIRSPKGRVIQVSDALLPQEIRMKYQVFPIGVNKKKLLDLGNEILESGFDLSIRSCPLIDEEGKGKSPYAYITSKEELKKFIYSFDGLFKWKMLKHPQLTEIVLGRIPKGKLDETLCDEHCAWTLSCTHDSVILNVVPFTPLLRSHEKKRKDDMMTLVLHVDHNKGGRLVIDRLIMGRNLQKEAKKGGDEQEKINIRSYEFLSYVASEVFGKWWNQYNIPGLMAALTTAFPRTQYYPLAFEGQARIAPNGSRGKKMFCLGYGIKADRVKRSKKREG
;
A
#
# COMPACT_ATOMS: atom_id res chain seq x y z
N MET A 1 -35.91 26.52 35.22
CA MET A 1 -36.76 25.38 34.83
C MET A 1 -35.86 24.37 34.13
N ALA A 2 -35.73 23.16 34.70
CA ALA A 2 -34.84 22.12 34.20
C ALA A 2 -35.26 21.70 32.77
N GLN A 3 -34.27 21.59 31.87
CA GLN A 3 -34.49 20.98 30.55
C GLN A 3 -34.93 19.52 30.71
N PRO A 4 -35.87 19.02 29.90
CA PRO A 4 -36.27 17.63 29.98
C PRO A 4 -35.10 16.74 29.55
N GLU A 5 -34.70 15.80 30.42
CA GLU A 5 -33.72 14.77 30.07
C GLU A 5 -34.25 13.92 28.91
N VAL A 6 -33.48 13.85 27.83
CA VAL A 6 -33.72 12.96 26.69
C VAL A 6 -33.72 11.50 27.19
N PRO A 7 -34.79 10.71 27.01
CA PRO A 7 -34.90 9.36 27.55
C PRO A 7 -33.79 8.41 27.03
N VAL A 8 -33.37 7.46 27.88
CA VAL A 8 -32.24 6.53 27.65
C VAL A 8 -32.32 5.75 26.32
N VAL A 9 -33.54 5.50 25.80
CA VAL A 9 -33.76 4.81 24.52
C VAL A 9 -33.38 5.69 23.31
N GLU A 10 -33.61 7.01 23.39
CA GLU A 10 -33.21 7.95 22.33
C GLU A 10 -31.69 8.18 22.29
N ARG A 11 -31.02 8.13 23.46
CA ARG A 11 -29.54 8.17 23.53
C ARG A 11 -28.88 6.99 22.79
N ASN A 12 -29.48 5.80 22.81
CA ASN A 12 -28.95 4.62 22.12
C ASN A 12 -29.11 4.67 20.59
N ILE A 13 -30.14 5.34 20.07
CA ILE A 13 -30.33 5.51 18.62
C ILE A 13 -29.39 6.61 18.08
N LEU A 14 -29.24 7.71 18.83
CA LEU A 14 -28.32 8.79 18.48
C LEU A 14 -26.85 8.31 18.47
N SER A 15 -26.42 7.54 19.47
CA SER A 15 -25.06 6.97 19.53
C SER A 15 -24.77 5.88 18.48
N THR A 16 -25.81 5.40 17.80
CA THR A 16 -25.62 4.46 16.69
C THR A 16 -25.17 5.20 15.44
N TYR A 17 -25.82 6.33 15.10
CA TYR A 17 -25.65 7.00 13.81
C TYR A 17 -24.86 8.29 13.86
N LEU A 18 -24.76 8.96 15.00
CA LEU A 18 -24.19 10.29 15.12
C LEU A 18 -23.10 10.33 16.18
N PHE A 19 -22.00 11.00 15.82
CA PHE A 19 -20.94 11.38 16.74
C PHE A 19 -20.80 12.91 16.74
N ILE A 20 -20.78 13.49 17.94
CA ILE A 20 -20.57 14.92 18.20
C ILE A 20 -19.36 15.05 19.13
N PRO A 21 -18.24 15.65 18.68
CA PRO A 21 -17.08 15.89 19.53
C PRO A 21 -17.46 16.67 20.81
N GLY A 22 -16.84 16.31 21.93
CA GLY A 22 -17.11 16.91 23.25
C GLY A 22 -18.41 16.46 23.93
N GLU A 23 -19.36 15.89 23.20
CA GLU A 23 -20.58 15.25 23.75
C GLU A 23 -20.50 13.74 23.74
N SER A 24 -19.93 13.17 22.68
CA SER A 24 -19.66 11.75 22.52
C SER A 24 -18.26 11.43 23.03
N ARG A 25 -18.09 10.30 23.75
CA ARG A 25 -16.76 9.84 24.16
C ARG A 25 -16.07 9.17 22.97
N LEU A 26 -14.91 9.66 22.55
CA LEU A 26 -14.18 9.10 21.40
C LEU A 26 -13.87 7.60 21.58
N GLY A 27 -13.56 7.18 22.82
CA GLY A 27 -13.30 5.77 23.15
C GLY A 27 -14.45 4.79 22.84
N ASP A 28 -15.68 5.28 22.69
CA ASP A 28 -16.85 4.46 22.33
C ASP A 28 -16.94 4.22 20.80
N TYR A 29 -16.11 4.90 20.01
CA TYR A 29 -16.13 4.86 18.55
C TYR A 29 -14.73 4.64 17.97
N GLY A 30 -14.47 3.42 17.47
CA GLY A 30 -13.24 3.14 16.74
C GLY A 30 -13.18 3.81 15.35
N VAL A 31 -12.00 3.80 14.75
CA VAL A 31 -11.71 4.27 13.37
C VAL A 31 -12.65 3.63 12.34
N GLU A 32 -13.09 2.39 12.55
CA GLU A 32 -14.04 1.71 11.66
C GLU A 32 -15.45 2.34 11.66
N ARG A 33 -15.85 3.00 12.75
CA ARG A 33 -17.16 3.66 12.89
C ARG A 33 -17.14 5.12 12.45
N LEU A 34 -16.08 5.87 12.79
CA LEU A 34 -15.97 7.30 12.45
C LEU A 34 -15.27 7.55 11.11
N GLY A 35 -14.47 6.59 10.64
CA GLY A 35 -13.47 6.84 9.62
C GLY A 35 -12.21 7.50 10.20
N ALA A 36 -11.08 7.33 9.52
CA ALA A 36 -9.78 7.81 10.00
C ALA A 36 -9.76 9.33 10.20
N LYS A 37 -10.26 10.09 9.22
CA LYS A 37 -10.23 11.56 9.26
C LYS A 37 -10.98 12.13 10.47
N ALA A 38 -12.19 11.64 10.71
CA ALA A 38 -13.00 12.11 11.83
C ALA A 38 -12.41 11.72 13.18
N HIS A 39 -11.89 10.49 13.28
CA HIS A 39 -11.25 10.01 14.49
C HIS A 39 -9.99 10.84 14.82
N GLU A 40 -9.13 11.08 13.83
CA GLU A 40 -7.94 11.93 13.97
C GLU A 40 -8.33 13.38 14.35
N SER A 41 -9.34 13.97 13.69
CA SER A 41 -9.85 15.30 14.04
C SER A 41 -10.41 15.37 15.45
N ALA A 42 -11.15 14.36 15.91
CA ALA A 42 -11.70 14.31 17.26
C ALA A 42 -10.59 14.21 18.32
N GLU A 43 -9.57 13.37 18.06
CA GLU A 43 -8.39 13.24 18.92
C GLU A 43 -7.62 14.56 19.03
N LEU A 44 -7.41 15.25 17.91
CA LEU A 44 -6.76 16.57 17.88
C LEU A 44 -7.59 17.63 18.65
N GLN A 45 -8.92 17.54 18.62
CA GLN A 45 -9.80 18.43 19.38
C GLN A 45 -9.73 18.14 20.88
N GLU A 46 -9.63 16.88 21.31
CA GLU A 46 -9.38 16.50 22.72
C GLU A 46 -8.03 17.03 23.23
N LEU A 47 -7.05 17.25 22.33
CA LEU A 47 -5.77 17.91 22.63
C LEU A 47 -5.85 19.45 22.65
N GLY A 48 -7.02 20.05 22.45
CA GLY A 48 -7.20 21.51 22.46
C GLY A 48 -6.64 22.21 21.21
N LEU A 49 -6.63 21.52 20.07
CA LEU A 49 -6.28 22.13 18.78
C LEU A 49 -7.52 22.73 18.10
N PRO A 50 -7.37 23.81 17.32
CA PRO A 50 -8.49 24.59 16.79
C PRO A 50 -9.13 23.92 15.57
N ILE A 51 -9.78 22.77 15.75
CA ILE A 51 -10.54 22.10 14.71
C ILE A 51 -11.89 22.83 14.53
N PRO A 52 -12.33 23.20 13.30
CA PRO A 52 -13.68 23.70 13.09
C PRO A 52 -14.73 22.70 13.54
N GLU A 53 -15.80 23.18 14.18
CA GLU A 53 -16.90 22.34 14.66
C GLU A 53 -17.40 21.40 13.57
N PHE A 54 -17.56 20.13 13.93
CA PHE A 54 -18.00 19.09 13.02
C PHE A 54 -18.86 18.05 13.73
N ILE A 55 -19.66 17.35 12.94
CA ILE A 55 -20.42 16.18 13.35
C ILE A 55 -20.17 15.06 12.34
N VAL A 56 -20.39 13.83 12.77
CA VAL A 56 -20.11 12.64 11.95
C VAL A 56 -21.31 11.72 11.93
N LEU A 57 -21.81 11.42 10.74
CA LEU A 57 -22.64 10.24 10.53
C LEU A 57 -21.74 9.02 10.42
N THR A 58 -21.94 8.04 11.30
CA THR A 58 -21.09 6.85 11.41
C THR A 58 -21.22 5.94 10.19
N THR A 59 -20.31 4.97 10.06
CA THR A 59 -20.44 3.91 9.04
C THR A 59 -21.70 3.05 9.23
N ASP A 60 -22.28 3.01 10.43
CA ASP A 60 -23.58 2.36 10.67
C ASP A 60 -24.72 3.10 9.96
N ALA A 61 -24.66 4.43 9.87
CA ALA A 61 -25.63 5.21 9.10
C ALA A 61 -25.55 4.83 7.62
N TRP A 62 -24.35 4.66 7.08
CA TRP A 62 -24.17 4.17 5.71
C TRP A 62 -24.73 2.76 5.52
N ARG A 63 -24.51 1.82 6.45
CA ARG A 63 -25.04 0.44 6.33
C ARG A 63 -26.56 0.42 6.33
N THR A 64 -27.19 1.20 7.20
CA THR A 64 -28.66 1.33 7.26
C THR A 64 -29.19 1.99 5.99
N TRP A 65 -28.56 3.08 5.53
CA TRP A 65 -28.90 3.74 4.27
C TRP A 65 -28.75 2.78 3.08
N ASN A 66 -27.63 2.05 2.98
CA ASN A 66 -27.33 1.14 1.88
C ASN A 66 -28.31 -0.04 1.82
N SER A 67 -28.70 -0.58 2.97
CA SER A 67 -29.71 -1.66 3.04
C SER A 67 -31.07 -1.18 2.51
N CYS A 68 -31.47 0.05 2.84
CA CYS A 68 -32.68 0.67 2.28
C CYS A 68 -32.54 1.00 0.80
N TYR A 69 -31.34 1.42 0.37
CA TYR A 69 -31.04 1.74 -1.02
C TYR A 69 -31.13 0.47 -1.89
N GLU A 70 -30.44 -0.61 -1.53
CA GLU A 70 -30.48 -1.89 -2.24
C GLU A 70 -31.90 -2.50 -2.28
N ALA A 71 -32.67 -2.40 -1.20
CA ALA A 71 -34.05 -2.87 -1.15
C ALA A 71 -34.99 -2.13 -2.12
N LYS A 72 -34.67 -0.90 -2.52
CA LYS A 72 -35.41 -0.18 -3.57
C LYS A 72 -35.08 -0.70 -4.96
N TRP A 73 -33.81 -0.96 -5.25
CA TRP A 73 -33.34 -1.49 -6.53
C TRP A 73 -33.73 -2.96 -6.75
N LEU A 74 -33.93 -3.74 -5.68
CA LEU A 74 -34.38 -5.13 -5.76
C LEU A 74 -35.91 -5.28 -5.91
N ASN A 75 -36.69 -4.22 -5.72
CA ASN A 75 -38.16 -4.21 -5.77
C ASN A 75 -38.69 -3.51 -7.04
N GLU A 76 -38.07 -3.73 -8.21
CA GLU A 76 -38.57 -3.19 -9.49
C GLU A 76 -40.01 -3.65 -9.84
N ASP A 77 -40.54 -4.69 -9.18
CA ASP A 77 -41.85 -5.24 -9.53
C ASP A 77 -43.05 -4.84 -8.65
N LYS A 78 -42.91 -4.16 -7.50
CA LYS A 78 -44.10 -3.88 -6.66
C LYS A 78 -44.13 -2.55 -5.89
N VAL A 79 -45.04 -1.69 -6.38
CA VAL A 79 -45.92 -0.76 -5.66
C VAL A 79 -45.33 0.55 -5.16
N TRP A 80 -45.46 1.60 -5.98
CA TRP A 80 -45.90 2.93 -5.53
C TRP A 80 -47.06 3.42 -6.40
N LEU A 81 -48.15 3.82 -5.74
CA LEU A 81 -49.43 4.20 -6.33
C LEU A 81 -49.34 5.52 -7.11
N ASN A 82 -49.76 5.46 -8.39
CA ASN A 82 -50.36 6.52 -9.21
C ASN A 82 -50.01 7.98 -8.87
N MET A 83 -48.92 8.48 -9.45
CA MET A 83 -48.75 9.83 -10.03
C MET A 83 -47.64 9.74 -11.09
N ASP A 84 -47.69 10.56 -12.15
CA ASP A 84 -46.74 10.61 -13.29
C ASP A 84 -45.28 10.95 -12.90
N ASP A 85 -44.59 10.06 -12.18
CA ASP A 85 -43.39 10.44 -11.42
C ASP A 85 -42.17 9.51 -11.61
N GLN A 86 -41.66 9.42 -12.84
CA GLN A 86 -40.35 8.79 -13.12
C GLN A 86 -39.14 9.59 -12.58
N ARG A 87 -39.36 10.73 -11.89
CA ARG A 87 -38.30 11.65 -11.46
C ARG A 87 -38.11 11.69 -9.94
N ARG A 88 -39.07 11.23 -9.13
CA ARG A 88 -38.95 11.14 -7.66
C ARG A 88 -37.79 10.28 -7.16
N ASP A 89 -37.36 9.29 -7.92
CA ASP A 89 -36.25 8.39 -7.53
C ASP A 89 -34.88 9.08 -7.51
N LEU A 90 -34.77 10.22 -8.20
CA LEU A 90 -33.55 11.04 -8.23
C LEU A 90 -33.42 11.96 -7.00
N ILE A 91 -34.51 12.17 -6.23
CA ILE A 91 -34.46 12.93 -4.99
C ILE A 91 -33.93 12.01 -3.88
N PRO A 92 -32.82 12.35 -3.22
CA PRO A 92 -32.22 11.52 -2.19
C PRO A 92 -33.21 11.14 -1.10
N GLN A 93 -33.26 9.87 -0.70
CA GLN A 93 -34.11 9.41 0.40
C GLN A 93 -33.27 8.82 1.51
N ILE A 94 -32.98 9.66 2.52
CA ILE A 94 -32.27 9.26 3.73
C ILE A 94 -33.30 8.77 4.77
N PRO A 95 -33.12 7.57 5.37
CA PRO A 95 -33.98 7.08 6.43
C PRO A 95 -34.21 8.10 7.56
N PHE A 96 -35.45 8.20 8.05
CA PHE A 96 -35.88 9.23 9.01
C PHE A 96 -35.03 9.25 10.29
N ASN A 97 -34.63 8.08 10.80
CA ASN A 97 -33.78 7.95 11.97
C ASN A 97 -32.36 8.53 11.75
N ILE A 98 -31.77 8.31 10.58
CA ILE A 98 -30.46 8.89 10.20
C ILE A 98 -30.60 10.40 10.04
N TRP A 99 -31.63 10.83 9.31
CA TRP A 99 -31.88 12.24 9.04
C TRP A 99 -32.17 13.04 10.31
N GLY A 100 -33.01 12.52 11.21
CA GLY A 100 -33.27 13.12 12.51
C GLY A 100 -32.02 13.21 13.38
N SER A 101 -31.16 12.19 13.38
CA SER A 101 -29.88 12.24 14.09
C SER A 101 -28.97 13.34 13.54
N LEU A 102 -28.84 13.43 12.21
CA LEU A 102 -28.07 14.50 11.57
C LEU A 102 -28.58 15.89 11.99
N LEU A 103 -29.88 16.14 11.88
CA LEU A 103 -30.46 17.45 12.22
C LEU A 103 -30.24 17.82 13.69
N THR A 104 -30.27 16.84 14.59
CA THR A 104 -29.88 17.05 16.01
C THR A 104 -28.43 17.51 16.11
N GLY A 105 -27.51 16.85 15.40
CA GLY A 105 -26.11 17.26 15.37
C GLY A 105 -25.90 18.65 14.76
N VAL A 106 -26.61 18.98 13.68
CA VAL A 106 -26.55 20.32 13.06
C VAL A 106 -27.02 21.37 14.05
N ARG A 107 -28.15 21.16 14.73
CA ARG A 107 -28.64 22.10 15.76
C ARG A 107 -27.64 22.31 16.89
N GLU A 108 -26.90 21.29 17.28
CA GLU A 108 -25.87 21.42 18.30
C GLU A 108 -24.67 22.22 17.78
N MET A 109 -24.26 21.99 16.53
CA MET A 109 -23.27 22.82 15.85
C MET A 109 -23.72 24.28 15.76
N GLU A 110 -24.99 24.55 15.44
CA GLU A 110 -25.56 25.91 15.37
C GLU A 110 -25.46 26.61 16.73
N LYS A 111 -25.83 25.95 17.83
CA LYS A 111 -25.71 26.51 19.19
C LYS A 111 -24.27 26.85 19.56
N ARG A 112 -23.32 25.96 19.26
CA ARG A 112 -21.91 26.13 19.64
C ARG A 112 -21.21 27.20 18.82
N THR A 113 -21.60 27.33 17.56
CA THR A 113 -20.97 28.27 16.61
C THR A 113 -21.67 29.63 16.59
N GLY A 114 -22.93 29.70 16.99
CA GLY A 114 -23.80 30.86 16.84
C GLY A 114 -24.32 31.09 15.42
N ASN A 115 -23.89 30.27 14.44
CA ASN A 115 -24.34 30.35 13.05
C ASN A 115 -25.54 29.42 12.82
N VAL A 116 -26.47 29.78 11.95
CA VAL A 116 -27.68 28.99 11.68
C VAL A 116 -27.81 28.68 10.20
N LEU A 117 -28.21 27.45 9.87
CA LEU A 117 -28.43 27.01 8.49
C LEU A 117 -29.61 27.81 7.89
N ASN A 118 -29.46 28.31 6.66
CA ASN A 118 -30.42 29.22 5.98
C ASN A 118 -30.61 30.61 6.63
N ASP A 119 -29.84 31.00 7.64
CA ASP A 119 -29.93 32.37 8.16
C ASP A 119 -29.24 33.37 7.23
N SER A 120 -29.95 34.43 6.82
CA SER A 120 -29.42 35.41 5.87
C SER A 120 -28.40 36.38 6.47
N THR A 121 -28.29 36.44 7.80
CA THR A 121 -27.45 37.41 8.52
C THR A 121 -26.20 36.73 9.09
N ASN A 122 -26.36 35.56 9.70
CA ASN A 122 -25.28 34.78 10.28
C ASN A 122 -25.31 33.31 9.81
N PRO A 123 -25.19 33.06 8.49
CA PRO A 123 -25.34 31.73 7.90
C PRO A 123 -24.29 30.74 8.41
N LEU A 124 -24.74 29.50 8.64
CA LEU A 124 -23.85 28.35 8.79
C LEU A 124 -23.58 27.72 7.41
N PHE A 125 -22.36 27.86 6.93
CA PHE A 125 -21.86 27.11 5.78
C PHE A 125 -21.10 25.87 6.23
N VAL A 126 -21.31 24.74 5.57
CA VAL A 126 -20.65 23.47 5.91
C VAL A 126 -20.00 22.81 4.70
N SER A 127 -18.97 22.02 4.96
CA SER A 127 -18.44 21.02 4.03
C SER A 127 -18.98 19.64 4.40
N VAL A 128 -19.20 18.80 3.40
CA VAL A 128 -19.66 17.42 3.55
C VAL A 128 -18.62 16.50 2.92
N ARG A 129 -17.95 15.69 3.74
CA ARG A 129 -16.74 14.94 3.37
C ARG A 129 -16.90 13.47 3.71
N SER A 130 -16.36 12.59 2.87
CA SER A 130 -16.28 11.15 3.20
C SER A 130 -15.27 10.87 4.33
N GLY A 131 -15.63 9.98 5.25
CA GLY A 131 -14.76 9.41 6.27
C GLY A 131 -14.63 7.89 6.13
N ALA A 132 -13.71 7.42 5.27
CA ALA A 132 -13.37 6.01 5.20
C ALA A 132 -12.41 5.61 6.35
N PRO A 133 -12.44 4.36 6.85
CA PRO A 133 -11.50 3.88 7.87
C PRO A 133 -10.05 3.88 7.40
N GLU A 134 -9.84 3.67 6.11
CA GLU A 134 -8.55 3.85 5.46
C GLU A 134 -8.67 4.91 4.37
N SER A 135 -7.64 5.74 4.22
CA SER A 135 -7.63 6.84 3.26
C SER A 135 -7.79 6.33 1.82
N LEU A 136 -8.78 6.86 1.09
CA LEU A 136 -8.99 6.64 -0.34
C LEU A 136 -8.82 7.97 -1.12
N PRO A 137 -7.57 8.48 -1.30
CA PRO A 137 -7.33 9.77 -1.92
C PRO A 137 -7.92 9.88 -3.32
N GLY A 138 -8.73 10.92 -3.56
CA GLY A 138 -9.27 11.24 -4.89
C GLY A 138 -10.32 10.27 -5.44
N ALA A 139 -10.87 9.37 -4.62
CA ALA A 139 -11.89 8.40 -5.04
C ALA A 139 -13.27 8.60 -4.39
N MET A 140 -13.35 9.46 -3.37
CA MET A 140 -14.57 9.74 -2.62
C MET A 140 -14.95 11.21 -2.77
N HIS A 141 -16.25 11.50 -2.74
CA HIS A 141 -16.74 12.86 -2.92
C HIS A 141 -16.46 13.75 -1.69
N THR A 142 -16.29 15.04 -1.96
CA THR A 142 -16.27 16.12 -0.98
C THR A 142 -17.01 17.29 -1.61
N ILE A 143 -17.99 17.83 -0.88
CA ILE A 143 -18.79 18.96 -1.34
C ILE A 143 -18.57 20.11 -0.37
N LEU A 144 -18.18 21.25 -0.89
CA LEU A 144 -17.92 22.46 -0.10
C LEU A 144 -19.11 23.42 -0.21
N ASN A 145 -19.12 24.44 0.65
CA ASN A 145 -20.03 25.58 0.56
C ASN A 145 -21.53 25.24 0.68
N VAL A 146 -21.89 24.10 1.27
CA VAL A 146 -23.29 23.75 1.50
C VAL A 146 -23.90 24.80 2.45
N GLY A 147 -25.04 25.36 2.05
CA GLY A 147 -25.70 26.47 2.74
C GLY A 147 -25.76 27.76 1.93
N ILE A 148 -25.01 27.88 0.83
CA ILE A 148 -25.10 29.05 -0.06
C ILE A 148 -26.41 29.02 -0.86
N ASN A 149 -27.14 30.14 -0.80
CA ASN A 149 -28.30 30.44 -1.63
C ASN A 149 -28.39 31.97 -1.86
N PHE A 150 -29.46 32.43 -2.52
CA PHE A 150 -29.63 33.86 -2.81
C PHE A 150 -29.74 34.74 -1.56
N ASP A 151 -30.20 34.20 -0.43
CA ASP A 151 -30.33 34.95 0.83
C ASP A 151 -29.01 34.97 1.62
N THR A 152 -28.24 33.88 1.57
CA THR A 152 -27.00 33.72 2.37
C THR A 152 -25.73 34.16 1.63
N VAL A 153 -25.75 34.24 0.29
CA VAL A 153 -24.57 34.64 -0.51
C VAL A 153 -24.09 36.05 -0.20
N HIS A 154 -24.99 36.95 0.21
CA HIS A 154 -24.64 38.32 0.58
C HIS A 154 -23.87 38.39 1.89
N ALA A 155 -24.30 37.67 2.93
CA ALA A 155 -23.53 37.55 4.17
C ALA A 155 -22.15 36.87 3.95
N LEU A 156 -22.05 35.94 2.99
CA LEU A 156 -20.76 35.40 2.58
C LEU A 156 -19.90 36.45 1.86
N ALA A 157 -20.51 37.28 0.99
CA ALA A 157 -19.84 38.34 0.27
C ALA A 157 -19.21 39.38 1.22
N ASP A 158 -19.83 39.65 2.36
CA ASP A 158 -19.28 40.54 3.39
C ASP A 158 -17.95 40.00 3.97
N ASN A 159 -17.75 38.68 4.00
CA ASN A 159 -16.51 38.06 4.49
C ASN A 159 -15.46 37.88 3.39
N ILE A 160 -15.82 37.30 2.24
CA ILE A 160 -14.84 36.87 1.22
C ILE A 160 -14.83 37.74 -0.03
N GLY A 161 -15.67 38.77 -0.07
CA GLY A 161 -15.90 39.62 -1.23
C GLY A 161 -16.92 39.03 -2.19
N GLU A 162 -17.70 39.91 -2.82
CA GLU A 162 -18.85 39.55 -3.66
C GLU A 162 -18.50 38.54 -4.75
N ARG A 163 -17.45 38.82 -5.54
CA ARG A 163 -16.99 37.92 -6.59
C ARG A 163 -16.70 36.49 -6.09
N ASN A 164 -16.04 36.36 -4.94
CA ASN A 164 -15.67 35.06 -4.40
C ASN A 164 -16.89 34.31 -3.86
N ALA A 165 -17.86 35.01 -3.27
CA ALA A 165 -19.10 34.42 -2.78
C ALA A 165 -19.95 33.85 -3.93
N TRP A 166 -20.12 34.60 -5.02
CA TRP A 166 -20.83 34.11 -6.21
C TRP A 166 -20.10 32.94 -6.90
N TYR A 167 -18.77 32.97 -6.93
CA TYR A 167 -18.00 31.84 -7.45
C TYR A 167 -18.08 30.60 -6.54
N ALA A 168 -18.16 30.78 -5.22
CA ALA A 168 -18.42 29.70 -4.27
C ALA A 168 -19.81 29.08 -4.50
N PHE A 169 -20.82 29.90 -4.82
CA PHE A 169 -22.15 29.44 -5.19
C PHE A 169 -22.14 28.60 -6.48
N PHE A 170 -21.47 29.09 -7.53
CA PHE A 170 -21.25 28.33 -8.76
C PHE A 170 -20.59 26.97 -8.48
N THR A 171 -19.58 26.96 -7.60
CA THR A 171 -18.84 25.74 -7.24
C THR A 171 -19.74 24.72 -6.56
N LEU A 172 -20.63 25.15 -5.65
CA LEU A 172 -21.63 24.28 -5.01
C LEU A 172 -22.57 23.65 -6.04
N ILE A 173 -23.10 24.43 -6.99
CA ILE A 173 -24.01 23.94 -8.03
C ILE A 173 -23.31 22.90 -8.91
N ARG A 174 -22.08 23.20 -9.33
CA ARG A 174 -21.25 22.28 -10.10
C ARG A 174 -21.00 20.97 -9.35
N GLU A 175 -20.60 21.04 -8.08
CA GLU A 175 -20.27 19.84 -7.28
C GLU A 175 -21.51 18.98 -7.03
N LEU A 176 -22.66 19.57 -6.68
CA LEU A 176 -23.90 18.83 -6.54
C LEU A 176 -24.38 18.25 -7.88
N GLY A 177 -24.28 19.00 -8.98
CA GLY A 177 -24.64 18.51 -10.31
C GLY A 177 -23.76 17.32 -10.75
N ALA A 178 -22.45 17.45 -10.56
CA ALA A 178 -21.50 16.40 -10.92
C ALA A 178 -21.63 15.16 -10.04
N TYR A 179 -21.73 15.32 -8.72
CA TYR A 179 -21.64 14.19 -7.80
C TYR A 179 -23.00 13.56 -7.46
N ALA A 180 -24.07 14.35 -7.35
CA ALA A 180 -25.41 13.81 -7.06
C ALA A 180 -26.07 13.26 -8.32
N LEU A 181 -25.87 13.93 -9.46
CA LEU A 181 -26.61 13.67 -10.70
C LEU A 181 -25.73 13.17 -11.86
N ASN A 182 -24.41 13.03 -11.67
CA ASN A 182 -23.47 12.63 -12.72
C ASN A 182 -23.46 13.55 -13.95
N ILE A 183 -23.78 14.83 -13.78
CA ILE A 183 -23.64 15.82 -14.86
C ILE A 183 -22.14 16.00 -15.16
N PRO A 184 -21.67 15.86 -16.40
CA PRO A 184 -20.24 15.99 -16.71
C PRO A 184 -19.69 17.37 -16.29
N GLU A 185 -18.62 17.38 -15.48
CA GLU A 185 -17.97 18.62 -15.01
C GLU A 185 -17.51 19.54 -16.16
N ASP A 186 -17.17 18.96 -17.32
CA ASP A 186 -16.77 19.71 -18.51
C ASP A 186 -17.86 20.67 -19.00
N LYS A 187 -19.15 20.34 -18.80
CA LYS A 187 -20.26 21.23 -19.17
C LYS A 187 -20.26 22.50 -18.32
N PHE A 188 -20.09 22.38 -17.00
CA PHE A 188 -19.95 23.53 -16.11
C PHE A 188 -18.67 24.32 -16.40
N THR A 189 -17.58 23.64 -16.77
CA THR A 189 -16.33 24.30 -17.17
C THR A 189 -16.53 25.14 -18.43
N GLN A 190 -17.15 24.59 -19.47
CA GLN A 190 -17.48 25.30 -20.70
C GLN A 190 -18.42 26.49 -20.44
N LEU A 191 -19.42 26.30 -19.58
CA LEU A 191 -20.35 27.37 -19.20
C LEU A 191 -19.64 28.52 -18.49
N ARG A 192 -18.76 28.22 -17.53
CA ARG A 192 -17.91 29.23 -16.88
C ARG A 192 -17.07 29.97 -17.92
N ASP A 193 -16.39 29.24 -18.80
CA ASP A 193 -15.49 29.83 -19.79
C ASP A 193 -16.22 30.72 -20.80
N ALA A 194 -17.47 30.37 -21.15
CA ALA A 194 -18.32 31.18 -22.01
C ALA A 194 -18.92 32.42 -21.32
N THR A 195 -19.10 32.37 -20.00
CA THR A 195 -19.77 33.45 -19.24
C THR A 195 -18.77 34.45 -18.68
N VAL A 196 -17.73 33.97 -18.01
CA VAL A 196 -16.74 34.81 -17.33
C VAL A 196 -15.36 34.77 -17.98
N GLY A 197 -15.05 33.80 -18.85
CA GLY A 197 -13.74 33.68 -19.53
C GLY A 197 -12.75 32.71 -18.87
N HIS A 198 -11.54 32.58 -19.43
CA HIS A 198 -10.56 31.54 -19.09
C HIS A 198 -9.61 31.88 -17.91
N ASN A 199 -9.50 33.16 -17.48
CA ASN A 199 -8.41 33.61 -16.59
C ASN A 199 -8.90 34.28 -15.28
N PRO A 200 -8.88 33.58 -14.12
CA PRO A 200 -9.28 34.11 -12.80
C PRO A 200 -8.63 35.42 -12.35
N LYS A 201 -7.55 35.86 -12.99
CA LYS A 201 -6.80 37.06 -12.58
C LYS A 201 -7.24 38.34 -13.27
N GLU A 202 -8.07 38.27 -14.32
CA GLU A 202 -8.46 39.41 -15.17
C GLU A 202 -9.98 39.59 -15.26
N PHE A 203 -10.72 39.22 -14.22
CA PHE A 203 -12.18 39.36 -14.20
C PHE A 203 -12.58 40.63 -13.44
N HIS A 204 -13.23 41.55 -14.16
CA HIS A 204 -13.49 42.89 -13.64
C HIS A 204 -14.94 43.12 -13.14
N ASP A 205 -15.94 42.30 -13.51
CA ASP A 205 -17.36 42.62 -13.25
C ASP A 205 -18.18 41.50 -12.54
N ILE A 206 -18.97 41.89 -11.54
CA ILE A 206 -19.89 41.04 -10.74
C ILE A 206 -21.12 40.51 -11.52
N PRO A 207 -21.77 41.28 -12.43
CA PRO A 207 -22.93 40.83 -13.20
C PRO A 207 -22.74 39.49 -13.94
N ASP A 208 -21.52 39.19 -14.38
CA ASP A 208 -21.24 37.93 -15.11
C ASP A 208 -21.25 36.70 -14.19
N TYR A 209 -20.94 36.86 -12.90
CA TYR A 209 -20.99 35.76 -11.93
C TYR A 209 -22.41 35.44 -11.46
N HIS A 210 -23.27 36.45 -11.32
CA HIS A 210 -24.70 36.23 -11.08
C HIS A 210 -25.32 35.45 -12.25
N LYS A 211 -25.00 35.88 -13.48
CA LYS A 211 -25.41 35.17 -14.71
C LYS A 211 -24.89 33.73 -14.73
N LEU A 212 -23.63 33.51 -14.36
CA LEU A 212 -23.05 32.16 -14.29
C LEU A 212 -23.83 31.25 -13.33
N VAL A 213 -24.25 31.75 -12.17
CA VAL A 213 -25.05 30.98 -11.20
C VAL A 213 -26.42 30.62 -11.80
N LEU A 214 -27.13 31.59 -12.39
CA LEU A 214 -28.44 31.35 -13.01
C LEU A 214 -28.36 30.35 -14.16
N GLU A 215 -27.38 30.50 -15.05
CA GLU A 215 -27.15 29.56 -16.15
C GLU A 215 -26.73 28.18 -15.66
N SER A 216 -26.01 28.10 -14.54
CA SER A 216 -25.62 26.81 -13.94
C SER A 216 -26.83 26.07 -13.36
N MET A 217 -27.77 26.79 -12.74
CA MET A 217 -29.04 26.20 -12.30
C MET A 217 -29.90 25.77 -13.49
N ARG A 218 -29.89 26.54 -14.58
CA ARG A 218 -30.57 26.16 -15.83
C ARG A 218 -29.98 24.88 -16.42
N LEU A 219 -28.65 24.80 -16.54
CA LEU A 219 -27.94 23.60 -16.96
C LEU A 219 -28.28 22.40 -16.07
N PHE A 220 -28.29 22.61 -14.75
CA PHE A 220 -28.66 21.58 -13.77
C PHE A 220 -30.07 21.02 -14.04
N LYS A 221 -31.04 21.91 -14.30
CA LYS A 221 -32.42 21.52 -14.64
C LYS A 221 -32.54 20.86 -16.01
N GLU A 222 -31.84 21.37 -17.02
CA GLU A 222 -31.88 20.85 -18.38
C GLU A 222 -31.31 19.42 -18.46
N GLU A 223 -30.22 19.14 -17.73
CA GLU A 223 -29.56 17.84 -17.74
C GLU A 223 -30.25 16.80 -16.85
N SER A 224 -30.88 17.22 -15.75
CA SER A 224 -31.45 16.30 -14.75
C SER A 224 -32.97 16.26 -14.71
N GLY A 225 -33.64 17.28 -15.26
CA GLY A 225 -35.08 17.48 -15.14
C GLY A 225 -35.54 17.94 -13.75
N ILE A 226 -34.63 18.32 -12.86
CA ILE A 226 -34.89 18.69 -11.46
C ILE A 226 -34.28 20.07 -11.16
N ASP A 227 -34.99 20.89 -10.40
CA ASP A 227 -34.48 22.19 -9.95
C ASP A 227 -33.38 22.04 -8.88
N PHE A 228 -32.41 22.94 -8.89
CA PHE A 228 -31.37 22.99 -7.86
C PHE A 228 -31.99 23.31 -6.49
N PRO A 229 -31.64 22.58 -5.40
CA PRO A 229 -32.19 22.86 -4.07
C PRO A 229 -31.62 24.18 -3.53
N LEU A 230 -32.45 25.23 -3.48
CA LEU A 230 -32.07 26.52 -2.92
C LEU A 230 -32.06 26.53 -1.38
N ASP A 231 -32.77 25.63 -0.73
CA ASP A 231 -32.73 25.52 0.73
C ASP A 231 -31.49 24.71 1.18
N ALA A 232 -30.77 25.22 2.18
CA ALA A 232 -29.55 24.61 2.70
C ALA A 232 -29.77 23.18 3.24
N VAL A 233 -30.97 22.89 3.74
CA VAL A 233 -31.35 21.57 4.27
C VAL A 233 -31.42 20.54 3.13
N GLY A 234 -32.01 20.91 2.00
CA GLY A 234 -32.04 20.15 0.76
C GLY A 234 -30.65 19.94 0.19
N GLN A 235 -29.82 20.99 0.13
CA GLN A 235 -28.42 20.87 -0.29
C GLN A 235 -27.64 19.87 0.57
N LEU A 236 -27.79 19.95 1.90
CA LEU A 236 -27.15 19.03 2.83
C LEU A 236 -27.59 17.58 2.60
N ARG A 237 -28.88 17.35 2.35
CA ARG A 237 -29.42 16.02 2.04
C ARG A 237 -28.80 15.44 0.77
N TRP A 238 -28.67 16.25 -0.28
CA TRP A 238 -28.05 15.84 -1.53
C TRP A 238 -26.55 15.58 -1.38
N ALA A 239 -25.87 16.40 -0.60
CA ALA A 239 -24.45 16.23 -0.35
C ALA A 239 -24.14 14.92 0.40
N ILE A 240 -24.93 14.60 1.43
CA ILE A 240 -24.76 13.36 2.22
C ILE A 240 -25.00 12.12 1.37
N ASP A 241 -26.08 12.11 0.58
CA ASP A 241 -26.40 11.00 -0.33
C ASP A 241 -25.28 10.80 -1.37
N SER A 242 -24.76 11.88 -1.93
CA SER A 242 -23.65 11.85 -2.88
C SER A 242 -22.38 11.25 -2.28
N VAL A 243 -22.08 11.54 -1.00
CA VAL A 243 -20.93 10.97 -0.30
C VAL A 243 -21.14 9.49 0.02
N PHE A 244 -22.35 9.10 0.46
CA PHE A 244 -22.66 7.69 0.70
C PHE A 244 -22.56 6.86 -0.59
N ARG A 245 -23.11 7.36 -1.70
CA ARG A 245 -23.02 6.72 -3.03
C ARG A 245 -21.59 6.67 -3.56
N SER A 246 -20.75 7.65 -3.23
CA SER A 246 -19.36 7.65 -3.69
C SER A 246 -18.55 6.47 -3.17
N TRP A 247 -19.02 5.77 -2.13
CA TRP A 247 -18.41 4.52 -1.70
C TRP A 247 -18.39 3.50 -2.85
N ASP A 248 -19.41 3.43 -3.70
CA ASP A 248 -19.45 2.46 -4.80
C ASP A 248 -19.04 3.04 -6.17
N SER A 249 -18.31 4.17 -6.17
CA SER A 249 -17.66 4.68 -7.37
C SER A 249 -16.63 3.67 -7.91
N LYS A 250 -16.41 3.69 -9.23
CA LYS A 250 -15.47 2.77 -9.89
C LYS A 250 -14.06 2.90 -9.29
N GLU A 251 -13.66 4.14 -9.02
CA GLU A 251 -12.38 4.51 -8.43
C GLU A 251 -12.26 3.99 -7.00
N ALA A 252 -13.29 4.17 -6.17
CA ALA A 252 -13.29 3.71 -4.78
C ALA A 252 -13.26 2.19 -4.70
N VAL A 253 -14.04 1.48 -5.54
CA VAL A 253 -14.02 0.02 -5.64
C VAL A 253 -12.64 -0.49 -6.05
N ALA A 254 -12.02 0.11 -7.07
CA ALA A 254 -10.69 -0.27 -7.53
C ALA A 254 -9.63 -0.10 -6.42
N MET A 255 -9.64 1.04 -5.72
CA MET A 255 -8.73 1.30 -4.61
C MET A 255 -8.97 0.36 -3.43
N ARG A 256 -10.23 0.09 -3.06
CA ARG A 256 -10.55 -0.88 -1.99
C ARG A 256 -10.06 -2.28 -2.32
N ARG A 257 -10.23 -2.74 -3.57
CA ARG A 257 -9.70 -4.05 -4.02
C ARG A 257 -8.18 -4.09 -3.91
N SER A 258 -7.50 -3.03 -4.36
CA SER A 258 -6.03 -2.92 -4.25
C SER A 258 -5.55 -2.93 -2.79
N LYS A 259 -6.27 -2.25 -1.89
CA LYS A 259 -5.96 -2.17 -0.46
C LYS A 259 -6.51 -3.31 0.39
N LYS A 260 -7.33 -4.20 -0.20
CA LYS A 260 -8.04 -5.30 0.47
C LYS A 260 -9.00 -4.82 1.58
N ILE A 261 -9.65 -3.67 1.36
CA ILE A 261 -10.66 -3.13 2.26
C ILE A 261 -12.00 -3.82 1.97
N TRP A 262 -12.64 -4.38 3.00
CA TRP A 262 -13.96 -5.02 2.85
C TRP A 262 -15.04 -3.98 2.53
N SER A 263 -15.89 -4.27 1.54
CA SER A 263 -16.91 -3.33 1.07
C SER A 263 -17.99 -3.03 2.10
N GLY A 264 -18.35 -4.01 2.94
CA GLY A 264 -19.44 -3.86 3.92
C GLY A 264 -19.11 -2.99 5.14
N ILE A 265 -17.87 -2.49 5.27
CA ILE A 265 -17.57 -1.49 6.29
C ILE A 265 -18.37 -0.21 6.04
N GLY A 266 -18.44 0.26 4.79
CA GLY A 266 -19.06 1.54 4.44
C GLY A 266 -18.17 2.76 4.65
N THR A 267 -18.76 3.95 4.50
CA THR A 267 -18.11 5.25 4.74
C THR A 267 -18.88 6.06 5.76
N ALA A 268 -18.18 6.77 6.64
CA ALA A 268 -18.78 7.83 7.45
C ALA A 268 -18.96 9.10 6.60
N VAL A 269 -19.78 10.03 7.09
CA VAL A 269 -19.92 11.38 6.52
C VAL A 269 -19.60 12.41 7.59
N ILE A 270 -18.66 13.29 7.29
CA ILE A 270 -18.23 14.38 8.14
C ILE A 270 -18.90 15.64 7.63
N VAL A 271 -19.72 16.27 8.48
CA VAL A 271 -20.29 17.60 8.22
C VAL A 271 -19.52 18.57 9.10
N GLN A 272 -18.78 19.49 8.50
CA GLN A 272 -17.83 20.37 9.20
C GLN A 272 -18.08 21.82 8.80
N LYS A 273 -18.13 22.73 9.77
CA LYS A 273 -18.25 24.17 9.52
C LYS A 273 -17.14 24.66 8.58
N MET A 274 -17.53 25.44 7.58
CA MET A 274 -16.60 26.06 6.63
C MET A 274 -15.73 27.12 7.32
N THR A 275 -14.49 27.23 6.83
CA THR A 275 -13.58 28.33 7.08
C THR A 275 -13.05 28.81 5.74
N PHE A 276 -12.95 30.11 5.54
CA PHE A 276 -12.63 30.70 4.25
C PHE A 276 -11.24 31.34 4.25
N GLY A 277 -10.29 30.71 3.56
CA GLY A 277 -8.92 31.24 3.42
C GLY A 277 -8.80 32.40 2.45
N ASN A 278 -9.90 32.74 1.77
CA ASN A 278 -10.03 33.85 0.84
C ASN A 278 -10.88 35.00 1.41
N SER A 279 -10.93 35.13 2.73
CA SER A 279 -11.47 36.33 3.39
C SER A 279 -10.76 37.61 2.91
N ILE A 280 -11.48 38.73 2.92
CA ILE A 280 -10.94 40.05 2.57
C ILE A 280 -9.95 40.58 3.62
N GLU A 281 -9.93 39.97 4.80
CA GLU A 281 -9.09 40.36 5.93
C GLU A 281 -7.59 40.14 5.67
N GLU A 282 -6.77 41.04 6.25
CA GLU A 282 -5.32 41.00 6.09
C GLU A 282 -4.72 39.78 6.81
N GLY A 283 -4.04 38.91 6.05
CA GLY A 283 -3.42 37.69 6.59
C GLY A 283 -4.25 36.43 6.44
N ALA A 284 -5.47 36.51 5.89
CA ALA A 284 -6.26 35.35 5.49
C ALA A 284 -5.49 34.48 4.49
N GLY A 285 -5.70 33.17 4.55
CA GLY A 285 -5.06 32.22 3.64
C GLY A 285 -5.27 30.78 4.05
N SER A 286 -4.89 29.86 3.17
CA SER A 286 -4.86 28.44 3.47
C SER A 286 -3.46 27.89 3.29
N GLY A 287 -3.10 26.89 4.07
CA GLY A 287 -1.80 26.28 3.98
C GLY A 287 -1.77 24.81 4.34
N VAL A 288 -0.64 24.19 4.01
CA VAL A 288 -0.29 22.82 4.37
C VAL A 288 1.03 22.86 5.11
N PHE A 289 1.13 22.19 6.24
CA PHE A 289 2.39 21.99 6.93
C PHE A 289 2.75 20.52 7.03
N PHE A 290 4.04 20.25 7.17
CA PHE A 290 4.60 18.95 7.49
C PHE A 290 5.42 19.10 8.76
N THR A 291 5.20 18.22 9.74
CA THR A 291 5.96 18.26 11.01
C THR A 291 7.44 17.94 10.80
N ARG A 292 7.76 17.20 9.73
CA ARG A 292 9.12 16.95 9.21
C ARG A 292 9.10 16.88 7.68
N ASN A 293 10.22 17.18 7.04
CA ASN A 293 10.38 17.02 5.59
C ASN A 293 10.13 15.55 5.16
N PRO A 294 9.09 15.24 4.37
CA PRO A 294 8.75 13.86 4.00
C PRO A 294 9.69 13.24 2.94
N ILE A 295 10.55 14.06 2.32
CA ILE A 295 11.47 13.68 1.24
C ILE A 295 12.88 13.40 1.78
N THR A 296 13.43 14.29 2.62
CA THR A 296 14.81 14.17 3.13
C THR A 296 14.91 13.96 4.64
N TYR A 297 13.87 14.30 5.41
CA TYR A 297 13.85 14.28 6.88
C TYR A 297 14.91 15.19 7.55
N GLU A 298 15.44 16.15 6.81
CA GLU A 298 16.45 17.09 7.29
C GLU A 298 15.89 18.12 8.28
N GLY A 299 16.80 18.87 8.91
CA GLY A 299 16.50 19.87 9.92
C GLY A 299 16.75 19.39 11.35
N ASP A 300 17.13 20.32 12.22
CA ASP A 300 17.30 20.07 13.65
C ASP A 300 15.92 19.73 14.26
N PRO A 301 15.75 18.54 14.86
CA PRO A 301 14.52 18.16 15.52
C PRO A 301 14.07 19.14 16.62
N SER A 302 14.98 19.91 17.23
CA SER A 302 14.65 20.89 18.26
C SER A 302 14.17 22.24 17.71
N SER A 303 14.31 22.49 16.40
CA SER A 303 13.95 23.74 15.75
C SER A 303 12.87 23.51 14.69
N LEU A 304 11.66 24.03 14.93
CA LEU A 304 10.57 23.95 13.94
C LEU A 304 10.92 24.68 12.64
N GLU A 305 11.61 25.81 12.73
CA GLU A 305 11.97 26.64 11.57
C GLU A 305 12.85 25.88 10.56
N ASN A 306 13.68 24.96 11.05
CA ASN A 306 14.57 24.16 10.21
C ASN A 306 14.02 22.78 9.84
N SER A 307 13.06 22.24 10.60
CA SER A 307 12.61 20.85 10.47
C SER A 307 11.19 20.70 9.93
N ALA A 308 10.29 21.64 10.21
CA ALA A 308 8.95 21.67 9.65
C ALA A 308 8.96 22.36 8.28
N LEU A 309 8.03 21.95 7.41
CA LEU A 309 7.79 22.63 6.14
C LEU A 309 6.39 23.22 6.15
N CYS A 310 6.22 24.41 5.56
CA CYS A 310 4.93 25.03 5.37
C CYS A 310 4.79 25.52 3.94
N VAL A 311 3.60 25.44 3.39
CA VAL A 311 3.19 26.07 2.14
C VAL A 311 1.95 26.87 2.45
N PHE A 312 1.97 28.18 2.21
CA PHE A 312 0.86 29.06 2.52
C PHE A 312 0.50 29.94 1.33
N GLU A 313 -0.79 29.98 1.01
CA GLU A 313 -1.36 30.86 -0.01
C GLU A 313 -2.21 31.94 0.67
N ARG A 314 -1.81 33.20 0.49
CA ARG A 314 -2.55 34.36 1.01
C ARG A 314 -3.81 34.62 0.17
N GLY A 315 -4.93 34.90 0.84
CA GLY A 315 -6.21 35.21 0.19
C GLY A 315 -6.74 34.10 -0.73
N GLY A 316 -6.35 32.85 -0.48
CA GLY A 316 -6.69 31.69 -1.31
C GLY A 316 -7.31 30.57 -0.49
N GLN A 317 -8.32 29.91 -1.06
CA GLN A 317 -8.88 28.68 -0.49
C GLN A 317 -7.89 27.52 -0.71
N GLY A 318 -7.87 26.55 0.21
CA GLY A 318 -6.93 25.42 0.21
C GLY A 318 -6.82 24.64 -1.12
N ILE A 319 -7.86 24.67 -1.97
CA ILE A 319 -7.84 24.09 -3.31
C ILE A 319 -6.66 24.60 -4.17
N LYS A 320 -6.26 25.88 -4.03
CA LYS A 320 -5.14 26.48 -4.77
C LYS A 320 -3.79 25.87 -4.39
N VAL A 321 -3.62 25.52 -3.11
CA VAL A 321 -2.39 24.90 -2.59
C VAL A 321 -2.25 23.45 -3.06
N VAL A 322 -3.38 22.75 -3.25
CA VAL A 322 -3.44 21.30 -3.48
C VAL A 322 -3.59 20.91 -4.96
N GLN A 323 -4.21 21.73 -5.82
CA GLN A 323 -4.56 21.36 -7.22
C GLN A 323 -3.50 21.67 -8.31
N ASP A 324 -2.25 21.98 -7.93
CA ASP A 324 -1.14 22.26 -8.87
C ASP A 324 -1.46 23.38 -9.90
N THR A 325 -2.35 24.30 -9.56
CA THR A 325 -2.76 25.40 -10.45
C THR A 325 -1.78 26.57 -10.45
N ALA A 326 -0.97 26.67 -9.40
CA ALA A 326 0.06 27.67 -9.16
C ALA A 326 1.30 27.04 -8.52
N THR A 327 2.38 27.81 -8.45
CA THR A 327 3.63 27.40 -7.79
C THR A 327 3.66 27.99 -6.39
N HIS A 328 3.83 27.14 -5.39
CA HIS A 328 4.01 27.59 -4.01
C HIS A 328 5.28 26.96 -3.45
N HIS A 329 6.32 27.77 -3.28
CA HIS A 329 7.56 27.35 -2.62
C HIS A 329 7.33 27.16 -1.11
N ASN A 330 8.24 26.43 -0.47
CA ASN A 330 8.24 26.31 0.98
C ASN A 330 8.32 27.71 1.59
N THR A 331 7.31 28.03 2.39
CA THR A 331 7.21 29.24 3.18
C THR A 331 7.85 28.95 4.53
N SER A 332 8.85 29.74 4.92
CA SER A 332 9.39 29.62 6.27
C SER A 332 8.28 29.96 7.26
N LEU A 333 8.27 29.30 8.43
CA LEU A 333 7.31 29.65 9.49
C LEU A 333 7.44 31.12 9.92
N SER A 334 8.63 31.72 9.78
CA SER A 334 8.85 33.16 10.01
C SER A 334 8.18 34.08 8.99
N GLN A 335 7.74 33.57 7.84
CA GLN A 335 7.01 34.33 6.81
C GLN A 335 5.48 34.25 6.98
N ILE A 336 4.99 33.38 7.87
CA ILE A 336 3.60 33.40 8.33
C ILE A 336 3.40 34.65 9.18
N ASN A 337 2.21 35.24 9.11
CA ASN A 337 1.86 36.43 9.88
C ASN A 337 2.21 36.22 11.37
N GLU A 338 2.93 37.17 11.97
CA GLU A 338 3.43 37.13 13.34
C GLU A 338 2.32 36.86 14.36
N LYS A 339 1.09 37.32 14.09
CA LYS A 339 -0.09 37.03 14.90
C LYS A 339 -0.41 35.54 15.02
N PHE A 340 -0.28 34.79 13.92
CA PHE A 340 -0.69 33.39 13.83
C PHE A 340 0.46 32.40 13.95
N ARG A 341 1.70 32.86 13.76
CA ARG A 341 2.90 32.02 13.88
C ARG A 341 2.96 31.25 15.22
N PRO A 342 2.76 31.87 16.41
CA PRO A 342 2.83 31.14 17.69
C PRO A 342 1.79 30.02 17.79
N GLU A 343 0.57 30.23 17.27
CA GLU A 343 -0.48 29.22 17.30
C GLU A 343 -0.17 28.06 16.34
N LEU A 344 0.35 28.36 15.14
CA LEU A 344 0.79 27.34 14.20
C LEU A 344 1.96 26.51 14.75
N GLU A 345 2.95 27.14 15.38
CA GLU A 345 4.06 26.45 16.05
C GLU A 345 3.57 25.57 17.20
N ARG A 346 2.59 26.05 17.99
CA ARG A 346 1.93 25.25 19.02
C ARG A 346 1.25 24.02 18.43
N ILE A 347 0.48 24.17 17.35
CA ILE A 347 -0.20 23.07 16.66
C ILE A 347 0.81 22.02 16.19
N ILE A 348 1.86 22.44 15.48
CA ILE A 348 2.89 21.54 14.95
C ILE A 348 3.58 20.79 16.10
N THR A 349 3.89 21.48 17.19
CA THR A 349 4.53 20.89 18.38
C THR A 349 3.63 19.84 19.03
N THR A 350 2.38 20.19 19.32
CA THR A 350 1.42 19.26 19.94
C THR A 350 1.22 18.01 19.09
N ILE A 351 1.06 18.17 17.78
CA ILE A 351 0.94 17.03 16.85
C ILE A 351 2.19 16.16 16.89
N ARG A 352 3.37 16.76 16.93
CA ARG A 352 4.64 16.03 16.92
C ARG A 352 4.94 15.30 18.24
N GLU A 353 4.49 15.83 19.36
CA GLU A 353 4.61 15.19 20.66
C GLU A 353 3.64 14.02 20.80
N HIS A 354 2.41 14.20 20.30
CA HIS A 354 1.36 13.18 20.35
C HIS A 354 1.59 12.04 19.35
N TYR A 355 1.87 12.37 18.09
CA TYR A 355 2.13 11.40 17.04
C TYR A 355 3.63 11.17 16.87
N THR A 356 4.07 9.93 17.11
CA THR A 356 5.48 9.55 16.88
C THR A 356 5.86 9.57 15.40
N HIS A 357 4.91 9.36 14.49
CA HIS A 357 5.13 9.38 13.04
C HIS A 357 4.94 10.80 12.50
N PRO A 358 5.73 11.26 11.50
CA PRO A 358 5.54 12.58 10.89
C PRO A 358 4.15 12.78 10.30
N MET A 359 3.62 13.99 10.44
CA MET A 359 2.24 14.32 10.08
C MET A 359 2.23 15.45 9.04
N GLU A 360 1.25 15.41 8.15
CA GLU A 360 0.84 16.50 7.26
C GLU A 360 -0.44 17.10 7.82
N GLY A 361 -0.51 18.41 7.98
CA GLY A 361 -1.70 19.13 8.41
C GLY A 361 -2.14 20.18 7.41
N GLU A 362 -3.45 20.35 7.24
CA GLU A 362 -4.04 21.42 6.44
C GLU A 362 -4.69 22.44 7.37
N PHE A 363 -4.40 23.73 7.19
CA PHE A 363 -4.93 24.81 8.01
C PHE A 363 -5.47 25.95 7.17
N THR A 364 -6.30 26.78 7.78
CA THR A 364 -6.85 27.99 7.19
C THR A 364 -6.88 29.10 8.21
N ILE A 365 -6.51 30.30 7.79
CA ILE A 365 -6.62 31.54 8.53
C ILE A 365 -7.77 32.31 7.89
N ASP A 366 -8.80 32.56 8.68
CA ASP A 366 -10.03 33.27 8.30
C ASP A 366 -10.24 34.41 9.30
N GLY A 367 -10.03 35.65 8.85
CA GLY A 367 -9.96 36.83 9.70
C GLY A 367 -8.95 36.67 10.85
N GLU A 368 -9.44 36.68 12.08
CA GLU A 368 -8.62 36.56 13.29
C GLU A 368 -8.44 35.11 13.79
N LYS A 369 -8.91 34.10 13.06
CA LYS A 369 -8.94 32.71 13.53
C LYS A 369 -8.13 31.77 12.65
N LEU A 370 -7.15 31.09 13.25
CA LEU A 370 -6.50 29.94 12.63
C LEU A 370 -7.28 28.67 12.98
N SER A 371 -7.57 27.87 11.95
CA SER A 371 -8.26 26.59 12.09
C SER A 371 -7.46 25.46 11.46
N LEU A 372 -7.27 24.36 12.18
CA LEU A 372 -6.68 23.12 11.69
C LEU A 372 -7.80 22.26 11.09
N LEU A 373 -7.80 22.08 9.77
CA LEU A 373 -8.87 21.37 9.06
C LEU A 373 -8.74 19.85 9.21
N GLN A 374 -7.51 19.35 9.12
CA GLN A 374 -7.16 17.94 9.27
C GLN A 374 -5.66 17.80 9.52
N ALA A 375 -5.26 16.72 10.18
CA ALA A 375 -3.88 16.24 10.17
C ALA A 375 -3.88 14.72 10.00
N ARG A 376 -2.90 14.21 9.24
CA ARG A 376 -2.80 12.79 8.89
C ARG A 376 -1.34 12.36 8.82
N LYS A 377 -1.10 11.05 8.92
CA LYS A 377 0.24 10.48 8.69
C LYS A 377 0.71 10.79 7.26
N VAL A 378 1.89 11.37 7.14
CA VAL A 378 2.53 11.58 5.84
C VAL A 378 3.25 10.30 5.40
N SER A 379 3.26 10.02 4.09
CA SER A 379 4.13 8.96 3.58
C SER A 379 5.55 9.51 3.50
N LEU A 380 6.54 8.64 3.67
CA LEU A 380 7.94 9.03 3.69
C LEU A 380 8.65 8.41 2.50
N SER A 381 9.56 9.16 1.88
CA SER A 381 10.54 8.59 0.95
C SER A 381 11.41 7.54 1.66
N SER A 382 12.10 6.69 0.91
CA SER A 382 13.06 5.72 1.46
C SER A 382 14.10 6.40 2.35
N LEU A 383 14.64 7.54 1.88
CA LEU A 383 15.63 8.32 2.63
C LEU A 383 15.05 8.88 3.92
N ALA A 384 13.88 9.52 3.82
CA ALA A 384 13.22 10.12 4.98
C ALA A 384 12.79 9.06 6.00
N HIS A 385 12.27 7.92 5.54
CA HIS A 385 11.90 6.81 6.39
C HIS A 385 13.11 6.24 7.14
N PHE A 386 14.23 6.03 6.47
CA PHE A 386 15.45 5.55 7.13
C PHE A 386 15.94 6.52 8.21
N ARG A 387 15.96 7.83 7.91
CA ARG A 387 16.34 8.88 8.87
C ARG A 387 15.37 8.98 10.04
N PHE A 388 14.07 8.89 9.79
CA PHE A 388 13.04 8.79 10.83
C PHE A 388 13.32 7.62 11.78
N ILE A 389 13.51 6.41 11.24
CA ILE A 389 13.79 5.22 12.05
C ILE A 389 15.09 5.38 12.85
N ARG A 390 16.13 5.96 12.25
CA ARG A 390 17.38 6.25 12.95
C ARG A 390 17.22 7.25 14.08
N GLU A 391 16.42 8.30 13.90
CA GLU A 391 16.09 9.27 14.95
C GLU A 391 15.33 8.58 16.10
N GLN A 392 14.36 7.71 15.81
CA GLN A 392 13.66 6.93 16.84
C GLN A 392 14.62 6.03 17.64
N MET A 393 15.68 5.50 17.01
CA MET A 393 16.73 4.76 17.70
C MET A 393 17.61 5.66 18.57
N GLN A 394 17.94 6.86 18.11
CA GLN A 394 18.76 7.83 18.86
C GLN A 394 18.03 8.38 20.08
N MET A 395 16.69 8.42 20.04
CA MET A 395 15.82 8.80 21.15
C MET A 395 15.49 7.63 22.09
N ASP A 396 16.15 6.47 21.96
CA ASP A 396 15.90 5.23 22.72
C ASP A 396 14.43 4.72 22.68
N ARG A 397 13.64 5.21 21.72
CA ARG A 397 12.24 4.77 21.50
C ARG A 397 12.16 3.44 20.76
N MET A 398 13.25 3.05 20.08
CA MET A 398 13.30 1.85 19.25
C MET A 398 14.69 1.22 19.27
N LYS A 399 14.76 -0.10 19.42
CA LYS A 399 16.05 -0.81 19.34
C LYS A 399 16.44 -1.04 17.89
N GLU A 400 17.74 -1.12 17.60
CA GLU A 400 18.24 -1.39 16.24
C GLU A 400 17.64 -2.66 15.61
N LYS A 401 17.42 -3.70 16.44
CA LYS A 401 16.81 -4.96 16.01
C LYS A 401 15.37 -4.78 15.50
N GLU A 402 14.62 -3.83 16.06
CA GLU A 402 13.25 -3.49 15.65
C GLU A 402 13.28 -2.59 14.43
N ALA A 403 14.17 -1.60 14.40
CA ALA A 403 14.39 -0.68 13.28
C ALA A 403 14.66 -1.40 11.95
N LYS A 404 15.46 -2.48 11.99
CA LYS A 404 15.75 -3.33 10.83
C LYS A 404 14.51 -3.93 10.16
N LEU A 405 13.43 -4.13 10.92
CA LEU A 405 12.16 -4.67 10.38
C LEU A 405 11.36 -3.62 9.62
N LEU A 406 11.53 -2.35 9.99
CA LEU A 406 10.76 -1.25 9.40
C LEU A 406 11.40 -0.77 8.11
N VAL A 407 12.73 -0.84 7.96
CA VAL A 407 13.40 -0.43 6.72
C VAL A 407 13.57 -1.61 5.77
N SER A 408 12.99 -1.52 4.57
CA SER A 408 12.97 -2.63 3.62
C SER A 408 14.22 -2.75 2.73
N ALA A 409 14.39 -3.90 2.09
CA ALA A 409 15.53 -4.14 1.21
C ALA A 409 15.50 -3.21 -0.01
N ALA A 410 14.29 -2.91 -0.51
CA ALA A 410 14.09 -1.97 -1.60
C ALA A 410 14.54 -0.57 -1.18
N GLN A 411 14.11 -0.10 -0.01
CA GLN A 411 14.52 1.19 0.55
C GLN A 411 16.04 1.25 0.72
N LEU A 412 16.67 0.24 1.35
CA LEU A 412 18.13 0.23 1.50
C LEU A 412 18.88 0.30 0.16
N ARG A 413 18.39 -0.41 -0.86
CA ARG A 413 19.00 -0.37 -2.22
C ARG A 413 18.82 1.01 -2.86
N ARG A 414 17.66 1.64 -2.65
CA ARG A 414 17.34 2.96 -3.18
C ARG A 414 18.26 4.03 -2.59
N ILE A 415 18.42 4.03 -1.28
CA ILE A 415 19.19 5.06 -0.54
C ILE A 415 20.70 4.93 -0.79
N ILE A 416 21.22 3.70 -0.99
CA ILE A 416 22.67 3.49 -1.27
C ILE A 416 23.04 3.74 -2.74
N ALA A 417 22.06 4.02 -3.61
CA ALA A 417 22.31 4.21 -5.03
C ALA A 417 23.35 5.32 -5.25
N PRO A 418 24.20 5.21 -6.30
CA PRO A 418 25.16 6.25 -6.64
C PRO A 418 24.47 7.61 -6.79
N GLY A 419 25.08 8.67 -6.26
CA GLY A 419 24.60 10.04 -6.36
C GLY A 419 25.30 10.83 -7.47
N LEU A 420 24.90 12.09 -7.64
CA LEU A 420 25.61 13.03 -8.52
C LEU A 420 27.01 13.33 -7.96
N ASP A 421 27.99 13.48 -8.84
CA ASP A 421 29.36 13.83 -8.49
C ASP A 421 29.43 15.30 -8.03
N GLN A 422 30.01 15.55 -6.86
CA GLN A 422 29.97 16.89 -6.24
C GLN A 422 30.87 17.89 -6.97
N GLU A 423 32.05 17.46 -7.44
CA GLU A 423 32.95 18.32 -8.21
C GLU A 423 32.30 18.71 -9.55
N ASP A 424 31.62 17.77 -10.21
CA ASP A 424 30.91 18.05 -11.45
C ASP A 424 29.65 18.92 -11.25
N LEU A 425 28.95 18.78 -10.11
CA LEU A 425 27.86 19.67 -9.72
C LEU A 425 28.34 21.10 -9.50
N GLU A 426 29.42 21.29 -8.73
CA GLU A 426 30.01 22.61 -8.50
C GLU A 426 30.49 23.26 -9.79
N ARG A 427 31.18 22.48 -10.65
CA ARG A 427 31.54 22.94 -11.99
C ARG A 427 30.32 23.33 -12.82
N ALA A 428 29.25 22.55 -12.79
CA ALA A 428 28.02 22.87 -13.53
C ALA A 428 27.36 24.16 -13.05
N ARG A 429 27.40 24.45 -11.75
CA ARG A 429 26.94 25.74 -11.20
C ARG A 429 27.80 26.90 -11.71
N ASN A 430 29.12 26.73 -11.74
CA ASN A 430 30.05 27.76 -12.19
C ASN A 430 30.04 27.99 -13.71
N GLU A 431 29.60 27.01 -14.49
CA GLU A 431 29.48 27.07 -15.95
C GLU A 431 28.07 27.52 -16.43
N ASP A 432 27.27 28.12 -15.55
CA ASP A 432 25.88 28.55 -15.83
C ASP A 432 24.99 27.43 -16.42
N ARG A 433 25.28 26.16 -16.05
CA ARG A 433 24.44 25.02 -16.43
C ARG A 433 23.25 24.82 -15.50
N LEU A 434 23.20 25.50 -14.35
CA LEU A 434 22.02 25.48 -13.47
C LEU A 434 20.87 26.25 -14.13
N ILE A 435 19.79 25.54 -14.46
CA ILE A 435 18.56 26.15 -14.97
C ILE A 435 17.82 26.87 -13.84
N GLY A 436 17.83 26.27 -12.65
CA GLY A 436 17.22 26.82 -11.44
C GLY A 436 16.91 25.73 -10.43
N GLN A 437 16.19 26.12 -9.37
CA GLN A 437 15.78 25.23 -8.29
C GLN A 437 14.25 25.24 -8.16
N GLY A 438 13.65 24.06 -8.27
CA GLY A 438 12.24 23.83 -8.03
C GLY A 438 11.98 23.13 -6.69
N ILE A 439 10.76 22.63 -6.54
CA ILE A 439 10.29 21.90 -5.36
C ILE A 439 10.42 20.42 -5.64
N SER A 440 11.33 19.75 -4.94
CA SER A 440 11.48 18.30 -5.08
C SER A 440 10.34 17.56 -4.37
N LEU A 441 9.78 16.57 -5.06
CA LEU A 441 8.76 15.66 -4.53
C LEU A 441 9.26 14.23 -4.32
N SER A 442 10.52 13.96 -4.65
CA SER A 442 11.10 12.62 -4.58
C SER A 442 12.63 12.70 -4.56
N PRO A 443 13.33 11.90 -3.73
CA PRO A 443 14.78 11.98 -3.61
C PRO A 443 15.51 11.32 -4.80
N GLY A 444 16.83 11.54 -4.87
CA GLY A 444 17.73 10.93 -5.87
C GLY A 444 17.98 11.85 -7.07
N TRP A 445 18.41 11.29 -8.20
CA TRP A 445 18.70 12.07 -9.40
C TRP A 445 18.26 11.34 -10.68
N SER A 446 18.14 12.09 -11.77
CA SER A 446 17.81 11.53 -13.08
C SER A 446 18.36 12.39 -14.20
N SER A 447 18.95 11.77 -15.23
CA SER A 447 19.41 12.46 -16.44
C SER A 447 18.77 11.81 -17.66
N GLY A 448 18.28 12.62 -18.59
CA GLY A 448 17.59 12.13 -19.76
C GLY A 448 17.20 13.20 -20.77
N VAL A 449 16.82 12.74 -21.96
CA VAL A 449 16.34 13.59 -23.05
C VAL A 449 14.96 14.16 -22.69
N ILE A 450 14.72 15.43 -23.00
CA ILE A 450 13.42 16.06 -22.76
C ILE A 450 12.35 15.49 -23.69
N VAL A 451 11.19 15.17 -23.12
CA VAL A 451 9.96 14.82 -23.85
C VAL A 451 8.79 15.62 -23.29
N ARG A 452 7.78 15.92 -24.12
CA ARG A 452 6.58 16.69 -23.73
C ARG A 452 5.28 15.88 -23.85
N SER A 453 5.37 14.66 -24.34
CA SER A 453 4.25 13.72 -24.40
C SER A 453 4.70 12.29 -24.10
N ILE A 454 3.76 11.45 -23.71
CA ILE A 454 4.00 10.00 -23.53
C ILE A 454 4.31 9.35 -24.88
N GLU A 455 3.71 9.85 -25.96
CA GLU A 455 3.95 9.42 -27.33
C GLU A 455 5.40 9.68 -27.74
N GLU A 456 5.94 10.86 -27.43
CA GLU A 456 7.37 11.18 -27.63
C GLU A 456 8.27 10.21 -26.85
N ALA A 457 7.95 9.92 -25.59
CA ALA A 457 8.72 9.00 -24.76
C ALA A 457 8.83 7.58 -25.36
N LYS A 458 7.78 7.11 -26.05
CA LYS A 458 7.75 5.77 -26.70
C LYS A 458 8.76 5.62 -27.83
N PHE A 459 9.20 6.71 -28.47
CA PHE A 459 10.25 6.66 -29.49
C PHE A 459 11.65 6.40 -28.90
N PHE A 460 11.85 6.73 -27.62
CA PHE A 460 13.13 6.60 -26.91
C PHE A 460 13.28 5.30 -26.12
N LYS A 461 12.90 4.14 -26.69
CA LYS A 461 12.83 2.83 -25.97
C LYS A 461 14.08 2.40 -25.20
N LYS A 462 15.27 2.93 -25.52
CA LYS A 462 16.56 2.60 -24.87
C LYS A 462 17.23 3.79 -24.16
N LYS A 463 16.68 5.00 -24.26
CA LYS A 463 17.24 6.19 -23.61
C LYS A 463 16.34 6.57 -22.43
N LYS A 464 16.98 7.01 -21.34
CA LYS A 464 16.25 7.66 -20.23
C LYS A 464 15.71 8.99 -20.73
N VAL A 465 14.47 9.30 -20.36
CA VAL A 465 13.82 10.56 -20.73
C VAL A 465 13.26 11.27 -19.50
N ILE A 466 13.10 12.59 -19.62
CA ILE A 466 12.50 13.45 -18.61
C ILE A 466 11.29 14.13 -19.25
N PHE A 467 10.13 13.89 -18.68
CA PHE A 467 8.89 14.52 -19.13
C PHE A 467 8.81 15.95 -18.58
N VAL A 468 8.61 16.93 -19.46
CA VAL A 468 8.41 18.33 -19.09
C VAL A 468 6.99 18.75 -19.43
N GLY A 469 6.20 19.08 -18.41
CA GLY A 469 4.82 19.51 -18.55
C GLY A 469 3.99 19.22 -17.29
N ARG A 470 2.70 19.56 -17.35
CA ARG A 470 1.78 19.28 -16.23
C ARG A 470 1.67 17.77 -16.04
N VAL A 471 2.02 17.30 -14.85
CA VAL A 471 1.93 15.88 -14.52
C VAL A 471 0.54 15.61 -13.95
N THR A 472 -0.22 14.73 -14.62
CA THR A 472 -1.58 14.35 -14.21
C THR A 472 -1.64 12.87 -13.86
N LYS A 473 -2.71 12.44 -13.18
CA LYS A 473 -2.97 11.02 -12.90
C LYS A 473 -2.92 10.17 -14.17
N SER A 474 -3.50 10.66 -15.27
CA SER A 474 -3.49 9.95 -16.56
C SER A 474 -2.09 9.80 -17.16
N ILE A 475 -1.24 10.82 -17.02
CA ILE A 475 0.16 10.77 -17.47
C ILE A 475 0.95 9.71 -16.68
N LEU A 476 0.73 9.64 -15.37
CA LEU A 476 1.38 8.63 -14.52
C LEU A 476 0.92 7.21 -14.87
N GLU A 477 -0.39 7.01 -15.13
CA GLU A 477 -0.95 5.70 -15.50
C GLU A 477 -0.49 5.22 -16.89
N LYS A 478 -0.24 6.15 -17.82
CA LYS A 478 0.21 5.85 -19.19
C LYS A 478 1.74 5.89 -19.35
N LYS A 479 2.47 6.17 -18.26
CA LYS A 479 3.92 6.32 -18.26
C LYS A 479 4.61 5.07 -18.83
N THR A 480 5.70 5.29 -19.54
CA THR A 480 6.63 4.25 -19.99
C THR A 480 7.84 4.11 -19.05
N ASP A 481 8.40 2.90 -18.92
CA ASP A 481 9.50 2.57 -18.01
C ASP A 481 10.79 3.41 -18.23
N ASN A 482 10.96 3.99 -19.42
CA ASN A 482 12.11 4.83 -19.74
C ASN A 482 11.97 6.29 -19.26
N ILE A 483 10.80 6.72 -18.79
CA ILE A 483 10.63 8.03 -18.16
C ILE A 483 11.22 7.95 -16.76
N MET A 484 12.36 8.61 -16.55
CA MET A 484 13.08 8.59 -15.29
C MET A 484 12.86 9.86 -14.46
N GLY A 485 12.15 10.85 -15.00
CA GLY A 485 11.81 12.04 -14.23
C GLY A 485 10.70 12.88 -14.85
N PHE A 486 10.15 13.78 -14.03
CA PHE A 486 9.11 14.73 -14.39
C PHE A 486 9.49 16.12 -13.92
N VAL A 487 9.26 17.12 -14.76
CA VAL A 487 9.41 18.53 -14.43
C VAL A 487 8.11 19.27 -14.77
N SER A 488 7.58 20.01 -13.80
CA SER A 488 6.41 20.87 -13.97
C SER A 488 6.76 22.31 -13.59
N ASP A 489 6.20 23.27 -14.32
CA ASP A 489 6.33 24.70 -14.02
C ASP A 489 5.46 25.13 -12.84
N LYS A 490 4.47 24.30 -12.47
CA LYS A 490 3.52 24.51 -11.38
C LYS A 490 3.55 23.39 -10.35
N GLY A 491 3.11 23.69 -9.14
CA GLY A 491 2.88 22.74 -8.06
C GLY A 491 3.53 23.14 -6.74
N SER A 492 3.28 22.32 -5.72
CA SER A 492 3.82 22.48 -4.36
C SER A 492 4.11 21.12 -3.71
N ILE A 493 4.80 21.11 -2.57
CA ILE A 493 4.98 19.89 -1.77
C ILE A 493 3.67 19.42 -1.11
N GLY A 494 2.63 20.26 -1.03
CA GLY A 494 1.29 19.92 -0.55
C GLY A 494 0.30 19.50 -1.64
N SER A 495 0.76 19.32 -2.88
CA SER A 495 -0.07 19.01 -4.03
C SER A 495 -0.67 17.60 -4.06
N HIS A 496 -1.69 17.37 -4.88
CA HIS A 496 -2.20 16.00 -5.10
C HIS A 496 -1.14 15.05 -5.63
N ILE A 497 -0.22 15.53 -6.46
CA ILE A 497 0.83 14.69 -7.02
C ILE A 497 1.93 14.39 -6.01
N SER A 498 2.25 15.32 -5.09
CA SER A 498 3.26 15.09 -4.06
C SER A 498 2.88 13.96 -3.11
N ARG A 499 1.59 13.68 -2.95
CA ARG A 499 1.03 12.57 -2.15
C ARG A 499 1.22 11.18 -2.79
N ARG A 500 1.97 11.12 -3.89
CA ARG A 500 2.45 9.89 -4.57
C ARG A 500 3.97 9.77 -4.49
N GLU A 501 4.62 10.49 -3.59
CA GLU A 501 6.07 10.49 -3.33
C GLU A 501 6.63 9.07 -3.18
N THR A 502 5.94 8.19 -2.44
CA THR A 502 6.38 6.81 -2.25
C THR A 502 6.33 6.01 -3.55
N GLU A 503 5.33 6.26 -4.40
CA GLU A 503 5.23 5.59 -5.71
C GLU A 503 6.36 6.03 -6.65
N PHE A 504 6.71 7.32 -6.65
CA PHE A 504 7.84 7.81 -7.43
C PHE A 504 9.17 7.25 -6.92
N ASP A 505 9.36 7.24 -5.61
CA ASP A 505 10.60 6.75 -5.02
C ASP A 505 10.78 5.24 -5.23
N ASP A 506 9.72 4.44 -5.07
CA ASP A 506 9.72 3.00 -5.35
C ASP A 506 10.07 2.70 -6.82
N GLN A 507 9.64 3.56 -7.76
CA GLN A 507 9.95 3.45 -9.19
C GLN A 507 11.30 4.11 -9.57
N GLY A 508 11.96 4.78 -8.63
CA GLY A 508 13.22 5.50 -8.87
C GLY A 508 13.07 6.73 -9.79
N VAL A 509 11.91 7.37 -9.78
CA VAL A 509 11.53 8.49 -10.63
C VAL A 509 11.74 9.79 -9.85
N VAL A 510 12.38 10.78 -10.50
CA VAL A 510 12.60 12.09 -9.88
C VAL A 510 11.59 13.12 -10.38
N VAL A 511 10.88 13.78 -9.46
CA VAL A 511 9.86 14.79 -9.77
C VAL A 511 10.24 16.13 -9.14
N ILE A 512 10.31 17.18 -9.98
CA ILE A 512 10.57 18.56 -9.55
C ILE A 512 9.46 19.47 -10.09
N ASN A 513 8.76 20.14 -9.20
CA ASN A 513 7.70 21.10 -9.52
C ASN A 513 8.17 22.54 -9.39
N GLY A 514 7.38 23.48 -9.89
CA GLY A 514 7.62 24.91 -9.68
C GLY A 514 8.81 25.49 -10.43
N ILE A 515 9.27 24.83 -11.50
CA ILE A 515 10.39 25.32 -12.31
C ILE A 515 10.07 25.26 -13.80
N LYS A 516 10.28 26.39 -14.48
CA LYS A 516 10.05 26.50 -15.93
C LYS A 516 11.34 26.24 -16.69
N ILE A 517 11.34 25.24 -17.56
CA ILE A 517 12.47 24.99 -18.47
C ILE A 517 12.48 26.06 -19.57
N PRO A 518 13.63 26.73 -19.83
CA PRO A 518 13.76 27.73 -20.89
C PRO A 518 13.35 27.21 -22.27
N ALA A 519 12.64 28.03 -23.04
CA ALA A 519 12.19 27.67 -24.38
C ALA A 519 13.34 27.35 -25.35
N THR A 520 14.53 27.92 -25.12
CA THR A 520 15.75 27.60 -25.88
C THR A 520 16.16 26.14 -25.71
N ILE A 521 16.06 25.59 -24.50
CA ILE A 521 16.37 24.18 -24.20
C ILE A 521 15.25 23.27 -24.73
N LEU A 522 13.98 23.66 -24.58
CA LEU A 522 12.83 22.88 -25.08
C LEU A 522 12.78 22.72 -26.60
N LYS A 523 13.42 23.62 -27.36
CA LYS A 523 13.48 23.55 -28.83
C LYS A 523 14.50 22.53 -29.33
N ASP A 524 15.50 22.20 -28.53
CA ASP A 524 16.50 21.20 -28.87
C ASP A 524 15.98 19.79 -28.54
N LYS A 525 15.72 19.00 -29.58
CA LYS A 525 15.15 17.64 -29.46
C LYS A 525 16.12 16.64 -28.84
N ASP A 526 17.40 16.96 -28.80
CA ASP A 526 18.45 16.13 -28.19
C ASP A 526 18.93 16.72 -26.85
N ALA A 527 18.27 17.78 -26.35
CA ALA A 527 18.58 18.36 -25.06
C ALA A 527 18.43 17.34 -23.94
N VAL A 528 19.51 17.14 -23.20
CA VAL A 528 19.56 16.37 -21.97
C VAL A 528 19.52 17.33 -20.80
N ILE A 529 18.70 17.03 -19.80
CA ILE A 529 18.73 17.72 -18.51
C ILE A 529 18.99 16.73 -17.39
N THR A 530 19.49 17.22 -16.27
CA THR A 530 19.69 16.45 -15.04
C THR A 530 18.86 17.04 -13.92
N LEU A 531 18.10 16.20 -13.24
CA LEU A 531 17.30 16.53 -12.06
C LEU A 531 18.05 16.08 -10.82
N ASN A 532 18.23 16.99 -9.87
CA ASN A 532 18.64 16.67 -8.51
C ASN A 532 17.41 16.72 -7.59
N GLY A 533 16.84 15.56 -7.29
CA GLY A 533 15.70 15.40 -6.40
C GLY A 533 16.02 15.58 -4.91
N GLU A 534 17.27 15.74 -4.52
CA GLU A 534 17.59 16.10 -3.12
C GLU A 534 17.47 17.61 -2.92
N THR A 535 17.99 18.40 -3.85
CA THR A 535 18.01 19.87 -3.76
C THR A 535 16.86 20.53 -4.52
N GLY A 536 16.24 19.84 -5.47
CA GLY A 536 15.29 20.43 -6.42
C GLY A 536 15.98 21.16 -7.58
N GLU A 537 17.30 21.12 -7.70
CA GLU A 537 18.04 21.76 -8.80
C GLU A 537 17.84 21.02 -10.14
N VAL A 538 17.75 21.79 -11.22
CA VAL A 538 17.70 21.28 -12.59
C VAL A 538 18.87 21.83 -13.36
N PHE A 539 19.65 20.96 -13.99
CA PHE A 539 20.83 21.32 -14.78
C PHE A 539 20.61 21.04 -16.26
N ASN A 540 21.17 21.90 -17.10
CA ASN A 540 21.37 21.66 -18.51
C ASN A 540 22.54 20.69 -18.69
N ARG A 541 22.34 19.64 -19.49
CA ARG A 541 23.24 18.50 -19.74
C ARG A 541 23.31 17.48 -18.60
N GLU A 542 24.00 16.38 -18.90
CA GLU A 542 24.28 15.30 -17.96
C GLU A 542 25.30 15.74 -16.90
N ILE A 543 25.10 15.29 -15.66
CA ILE A 543 26.05 15.42 -14.56
C ILE A 543 26.60 14.03 -14.26
N LYS A 544 27.91 13.93 -14.02
CA LYS A 544 28.56 12.67 -13.68
C LYS A 544 28.01 12.10 -12.38
N VAL A 545 28.13 10.78 -12.26
CA VAL A 545 27.61 10.00 -11.13
C VAL A 545 28.78 9.33 -10.42
N SER A 546 28.78 9.36 -9.10
CA SER A 546 29.82 8.72 -8.28
C SER A 546 29.20 7.76 -7.27
N THR A 547 29.86 6.64 -7.03
CA THR A 547 29.38 5.59 -6.11
C THR A 547 29.45 6.01 -4.64
N ASN A 548 30.30 7.00 -4.32
CA ASN A 548 30.53 7.48 -2.96
C ASN A 548 29.78 8.78 -2.65
N THR A 549 29.13 9.39 -3.63
CA THR A 549 28.27 10.56 -3.43
C THR A 549 26.82 10.12 -3.25
N GLY A 550 26.01 10.95 -2.62
CA GLY A 550 24.62 10.68 -2.26
C GLY A 550 24.22 11.40 -0.97
N PRO A 551 22.95 11.32 -0.56
CA PRO A 551 22.41 12.14 0.52
C PRO A 551 22.85 11.67 1.91
N LEU A 552 23.47 10.49 2.00
CA LEU A 552 23.87 9.88 3.25
C LEU A 552 25.19 10.46 3.77
N THR A 553 25.19 10.82 5.05
CA THR A 553 26.41 11.02 5.84
C THR A 553 27.23 9.73 5.90
N GLN A 554 28.51 9.84 6.25
CA GLN A 554 29.39 8.68 6.37
C GLN A 554 28.85 7.63 7.37
N LEU A 555 28.31 8.05 8.52
CA LEU A 555 27.71 7.14 9.49
C LEU A 555 26.44 6.47 8.94
N GLU A 556 25.55 7.22 8.27
CA GLU A 556 24.35 6.65 7.65
C GLU A 556 24.73 5.60 6.59
N ARG A 557 25.70 5.91 5.74
CA ARG A 557 26.20 4.99 4.71
C ARG A 557 26.75 3.70 5.31
N GLN A 558 27.56 3.79 6.37
CA GLN A 558 28.07 2.61 7.08
C GLN A 558 26.94 1.75 7.66
N GLN A 559 25.92 2.38 8.24
CA GLN A 559 24.76 1.70 8.80
C GLN A 559 23.94 1.00 7.72
N VAL A 560 23.64 1.68 6.60
CA VAL A 560 22.92 1.09 5.46
C VAL A 560 23.69 -0.10 4.89
N LEU A 561 25.00 0.03 4.68
CA LEU A 561 25.85 -1.07 4.18
C LEU A 561 25.92 -2.24 5.16
N ARG A 562 25.96 -1.97 6.48
CA ARG A 562 25.89 -3.00 7.52
C ARG A 562 24.55 -3.74 7.45
N TRP A 563 23.43 -3.02 7.40
CA TRP A 563 22.09 -3.63 7.33
C TRP A 563 21.88 -4.42 6.04
N GLN A 564 22.39 -3.95 4.90
CA GLN A 564 22.38 -4.70 3.66
C GLN A 564 23.20 -6.00 3.75
N ARG A 565 24.39 -5.94 4.37
CA ARG A 565 25.23 -7.12 4.58
C ARG A 565 24.53 -8.14 5.46
N GLU A 566 24.02 -7.71 6.61
CA GLU A 566 23.30 -8.57 7.54
C GLU A 566 22.05 -9.18 6.90
N ARG A 567 21.30 -8.40 6.11
CA ARG A 567 20.11 -8.91 5.41
C ARG A 567 20.45 -9.88 4.30
N ARG A 568 21.57 -9.67 3.60
CA ARG A 568 22.07 -10.65 2.62
C ARG A 568 22.49 -11.95 3.31
N ASP A 569 23.10 -11.84 4.48
CA ASP A 569 23.63 -12.99 5.22
C ASP A 569 22.50 -13.79 5.91
N ASN A 570 21.46 -13.11 6.45
CA ASN A 570 20.24 -13.73 6.96
C ASN A 570 19.00 -12.80 6.82
N PRO A 571 18.29 -12.84 5.69
CA PRO A 571 17.13 -11.97 5.43
C PRO A 571 15.91 -12.30 6.30
N TRP A 572 15.85 -13.52 6.84
CA TRP A 572 14.75 -13.99 7.69
C TRP A 572 14.71 -13.27 9.05
N LEU A 573 15.84 -12.73 9.50
CA LEU A 573 15.89 -11.85 10.68
C LEU A 573 15.14 -10.53 10.48
N PHE A 574 14.81 -10.18 9.23
CA PHE A 574 14.16 -8.93 8.86
C PHE A 574 12.66 -9.13 8.54
N VAL A 575 12.06 -10.25 8.93
CA VAL A 575 10.65 -10.60 8.65
C VAL A 575 9.73 -10.38 9.85
N MET A 576 10.22 -10.54 11.08
CA MET A 576 9.41 -10.38 12.30
C MET A 576 10.27 -10.01 13.52
N PRO A 577 9.66 -9.53 14.63
CA PRO A 577 10.39 -9.13 15.84
C PRO A 577 11.39 -10.18 16.32
N GLN A 578 12.65 -9.78 16.60
CA GLN A 578 13.68 -10.73 17.04
C GLN A 578 13.31 -11.50 18.31
N LYS A 579 12.55 -10.90 19.23
CA LYS A 579 12.05 -11.60 20.43
C LYS A 579 11.22 -12.85 20.07
N ASN A 580 10.54 -12.83 18.92
CA ASN A 580 9.74 -13.96 18.42
C ASN A 580 10.60 -15.02 17.70
N ILE A 581 11.87 -14.72 17.43
CA ILE A 581 12.80 -15.58 16.68
C ILE A 581 13.89 -16.16 17.59
N GLN A 582 14.28 -15.44 18.65
CA GLN A 582 15.48 -15.75 19.45
C GLN A 582 15.44 -17.16 20.04
N SER A 583 14.30 -17.58 20.60
CA SER A 583 14.14 -18.94 21.15
C SER A 583 14.37 -20.02 20.09
N SER A 584 13.93 -19.81 18.85
CA SER A 584 14.18 -20.72 17.73
C SER A 584 15.66 -20.74 17.36
N ILE A 585 16.35 -19.59 17.36
CA ILE A 585 17.79 -19.49 17.10
C ILE A 585 18.58 -20.26 18.15
N ASP A 586 18.30 -20.03 19.43
CA ASP A 586 19.01 -20.67 20.54
C ASP A 586 18.80 -22.19 20.48
N HIS A 587 17.56 -22.63 20.28
CA HIS A 587 17.24 -24.04 20.13
C HIS A 587 17.93 -24.69 18.91
N ALA A 588 17.96 -24.00 17.77
CA ALA A 588 18.67 -24.47 16.57
C ALA A 588 20.18 -24.58 16.80
N SER A 589 20.76 -23.64 17.55
CA SER A 589 22.17 -23.64 17.92
C SER A 589 22.50 -24.85 18.80
N ASP A 590 21.69 -25.12 19.82
CA ASP A 590 21.84 -26.29 20.71
C ASP A 590 21.76 -27.60 19.93
N LEU A 591 20.74 -27.72 19.06
CA LEU A 591 20.57 -28.87 18.18
C LEU A 591 21.76 -29.06 17.23
N LEU A 592 22.31 -27.96 16.70
CA LEU A 592 23.51 -28.01 15.86
C LEU A 592 24.75 -28.43 16.66
N HIS A 593 24.92 -27.93 17.88
CA HIS A 593 26.00 -28.34 18.78
C HIS A 593 25.93 -29.84 19.08
N ALA A 594 24.73 -30.38 19.33
CA ALA A 594 24.51 -31.81 19.50
C ALA A 594 24.80 -32.60 18.21
N ALA A 595 24.29 -32.14 17.06
CA ALA A 595 24.47 -32.79 15.77
C ALA A 595 25.96 -32.83 15.33
N LYS A 596 26.76 -31.81 15.65
CA LYS A 596 28.20 -31.78 15.36
C LYS A 596 28.98 -32.93 16.03
N ARG A 597 28.47 -33.48 17.14
CA ARG A 597 29.10 -34.60 17.87
C ARG A 597 28.90 -35.95 17.18
N THR A 598 27.78 -36.13 16.48
CA THR A 598 27.35 -37.44 15.94
C THR A 598 27.35 -37.49 14.41
N ILE A 599 27.22 -36.35 13.74
CA ILE A 599 27.12 -36.22 12.28
C ILE A 599 28.29 -35.42 11.71
N ARG A 600 28.96 -35.97 10.71
CA ARG A 600 30.11 -35.38 10.02
C ARG A 600 29.69 -34.52 8.83
N SER A 601 28.74 -34.96 7.99
CA SER A 601 28.35 -34.13 6.83
C SER A 601 27.58 -32.87 7.21
N PRO A 602 27.83 -31.74 6.50
CA PRO A 602 26.99 -30.55 6.57
C PRO A 602 25.51 -30.85 6.26
N LYS A 603 25.25 -31.67 5.22
CA LYS A 603 23.89 -32.05 4.81
C LYS A 603 23.14 -32.83 5.90
N GLY A 604 23.81 -33.79 6.56
CA GLY A 604 23.22 -34.56 7.65
C GLY A 604 22.89 -33.68 8.85
N ARG A 605 23.75 -32.71 9.20
CA ARG A 605 23.49 -31.76 10.29
C ARG A 605 22.28 -30.89 10.00
N VAL A 606 22.16 -30.36 8.77
CA VAL A 606 20.98 -29.57 8.36
C VAL A 606 19.70 -30.39 8.47
N ILE A 607 19.71 -31.64 7.97
CA ILE A 607 18.54 -32.52 8.04
C ILE A 607 18.15 -32.81 9.49
N GLN A 608 19.11 -33.14 10.36
CA GLN A 608 18.84 -33.47 11.75
C GLN A 608 18.29 -32.26 12.53
N VAL A 609 18.90 -31.09 12.36
CA VAL A 609 18.46 -29.86 13.02
C VAL A 609 17.09 -29.42 12.49
N SER A 610 16.87 -29.50 11.18
CA SER A 610 15.57 -29.15 10.57
C SER A 610 14.48 -30.14 10.99
N ASP A 611 14.77 -31.44 11.05
CA ASP A 611 13.81 -32.45 11.54
C ASP A 611 13.42 -32.11 12.96
N ALA A 612 14.37 -31.82 13.86
CA ALA A 612 14.06 -31.50 15.25
C ALA A 612 13.26 -30.18 15.41
N LEU A 613 13.58 -29.14 14.64
CA LEU A 613 12.98 -27.81 14.76
C LEU A 613 11.55 -27.72 14.21
N LEU A 614 11.24 -28.43 13.12
CA LEU A 614 9.94 -28.29 12.47
C LEU A 614 8.84 -29.03 13.26
N PRO A 615 7.59 -28.52 13.29
CA PRO A 615 6.45 -29.22 13.87
C PRO A 615 6.16 -30.54 13.16
N GLN A 616 5.71 -31.57 13.89
CA GLN A 616 5.48 -32.91 13.32
C GLN A 616 4.42 -32.92 12.21
N GLU A 617 3.50 -31.96 12.24
CA GLU A 617 2.34 -31.82 11.35
C GLU A 617 2.73 -31.36 9.94
N ILE A 618 3.84 -30.65 9.80
CA ILE A 618 4.29 -30.05 8.52
C ILE A 618 5.66 -30.56 8.08
N ARG A 619 6.28 -31.44 8.87
CA ARG A 619 7.62 -31.96 8.63
C ARG A 619 7.62 -33.40 8.17
N MET A 620 8.75 -33.72 7.59
CA MET A 620 9.15 -35.02 7.13
C MET A 620 10.05 -35.69 8.15
N LYS A 621 9.70 -36.90 8.63
CA LYS A 621 10.51 -37.61 9.63
C LYS A 621 11.73 -38.27 8.97
N TYR A 622 12.89 -37.65 9.15
CA TYR A 622 14.18 -38.16 8.72
C TYR A 622 15.04 -38.62 9.89
N GLN A 623 15.77 -39.70 9.69
CA GLN A 623 16.79 -40.19 10.61
C GLN A 623 18.12 -40.27 9.87
N VAL A 624 19.14 -39.62 10.43
CA VAL A 624 20.50 -39.56 9.86
C VAL A 624 21.39 -40.54 10.62
N PHE A 625 22.10 -41.39 9.88
CA PHE A 625 22.98 -42.41 10.42
C PHE A 625 24.40 -42.31 9.83
N PRO A 626 25.46 -42.52 10.65
CA PRO A 626 26.83 -42.56 10.15
C PRO A 626 27.07 -43.76 9.22
N ILE A 627 27.96 -43.61 8.23
CA ILE A 627 28.36 -44.71 7.36
C ILE A 627 29.21 -45.71 8.15
N GLY A 628 28.61 -46.88 8.37
CA GLY A 628 29.04 -47.87 9.37
C GLY A 628 27.89 -48.75 9.85
N VAL A 629 26.64 -48.38 9.57
CA VAL A 629 25.46 -49.24 9.80
C VAL A 629 25.61 -50.56 9.04
N ASN A 630 25.68 -51.67 9.77
CA ASN A 630 25.69 -53.02 9.20
C ASN A 630 24.41 -53.26 8.38
N LYS A 631 24.50 -53.99 7.25
CA LYS A 631 23.36 -54.37 6.40
C LYS A 631 22.15 -54.85 7.21
N LYS A 632 22.39 -55.63 8.25
CA LYS A 632 21.35 -56.12 9.17
C LYS A 632 20.58 -54.98 9.84
N LYS A 633 21.29 -54.00 10.42
CA LYS A 633 20.67 -52.85 11.10
C LYS A 633 19.87 -51.96 10.14
N LEU A 634 20.33 -51.78 8.90
CA LEU A 634 19.56 -51.06 7.88
C LEU A 634 18.29 -51.82 7.47
N LEU A 635 18.39 -53.15 7.33
CA LEU A 635 17.25 -54.01 7.05
C LEU A 635 16.22 -53.95 8.18
N ASP A 636 16.66 -54.02 9.44
CA ASP A 636 15.80 -53.97 10.62
C ASP A 636 15.06 -52.62 10.70
N LEU A 637 15.79 -51.50 10.62
CA LEU A 637 15.19 -50.15 10.63
C LEU A 637 14.26 -49.91 9.43
N GLY A 638 14.63 -50.41 8.26
CA GLY A 638 13.80 -50.27 7.07
C GLY A 638 12.50 -51.07 7.18
N ASN A 639 12.56 -52.28 7.74
CA ASN A 639 11.37 -53.09 8.01
C ASN A 639 10.46 -52.42 9.05
N GLU A 640 11.02 -51.88 10.13
CA GLU A 640 10.25 -51.13 11.16
C GLU A 640 9.46 -49.98 10.53
N ILE A 641 10.09 -49.20 9.64
CA ILE A 641 9.43 -48.10 8.92
C ILE A 641 8.29 -48.61 8.04
N LEU A 642 8.53 -49.69 7.29
CA LEU A 642 7.54 -50.30 6.40
C LEU A 642 6.35 -50.90 7.15
N GLU A 643 6.61 -51.53 8.31
CA GLU A 643 5.61 -52.09 9.22
C GLU A 643 4.78 -51.00 9.90
N SER A 644 5.38 -49.86 10.19
CA SER A 644 4.71 -48.69 10.77
C SER A 644 3.76 -47.98 9.79
N GLY A 645 3.52 -48.55 8.59
CA GLY A 645 2.60 -48.00 7.60
C GLY A 645 3.20 -46.89 6.72
N PHE A 646 4.51 -46.73 6.71
CA PHE A 646 5.22 -45.78 5.85
C PHE A 646 5.94 -46.51 4.72
N ASP A 647 6.25 -45.82 3.64
CA ASP A 647 7.29 -46.27 2.71
C ASP A 647 8.66 -45.73 3.16
N LEU A 648 9.73 -46.35 2.68
CA LEU A 648 11.10 -46.03 3.08
C LEU A 648 11.85 -45.31 1.96
N SER A 649 12.48 -44.19 2.26
CA SER A 649 13.51 -43.61 1.40
C SER A 649 14.89 -43.73 2.01
N ILE A 650 15.87 -44.10 1.19
CA ILE A 650 17.28 -44.15 1.55
C ILE A 650 18.03 -43.14 0.70
N ARG A 651 18.72 -42.19 1.33
CA ARG A 651 19.57 -41.18 0.66
C ARG A 651 20.97 -41.20 1.23
N SER A 652 21.95 -40.74 0.48
CA SER A 652 23.28 -40.47 1.03
C SER A 652 23.58 -38.98 1.21
N CYS A 653 24.53 -38.69 2.09
CA CYS A 653 25.22 -37.41 2.19
C CYS A 653 26.60 -37.53 1.54
N PRO A 654 26.86 -36.87 0.39
CA PRO A 654 28.17 -36.85 -0.23
C PRO A 654 29.05 -35.77 0.42
N LEU A 655 30.37 -36.00 0.48
CA LEU A 655 31.30 -34.88 0.46
C LEU A 655 31.18 -34.18 -0.90
N ILE A 656 31.03 -32.88 -0.82
CA ILE A 656 31.00 -31.97 -1.94
C ILE A 656 32.40 -32.00 -2.58
N ASP A 657 32.51 -32.20 -3.89
CA ASP A 657 33.82 -32.05 -4.57
C ASP A 657 34.30 -30.59 -4.57
N GLU A 658 35.54 -30.32 -4.99
CA GLU A 658 36.11 -28.96 -5.03
C GLU A 658 35.30 -27.98 -5.89
N GLU A 659 34.41 -28.48 -6.77
CA GLU A 659 33.51 -27.69 -7.61
C GLU A 659 32.09 -27.51 -7.04
N GLY A 660 31.80 -28.03 -5.84
CA GLY A 660 30.48 -27.89 -5.24
C GLY A 660 29.47 -28.99 -5.59
N LYS A 661 29.86 -30.05 -6.32
CA LYS A 661 28.94 -31.05 -6.87
C LYS A 661 28.93 -32.33 -6.02
N GLY A 662 27.73 -32.80 -5.70
CA GLY A 662 27.50 -34.06 -4.97
C GLY A 662 26.54 -35.00 -5.72
N LYS A 663 27.00 -36.21 -6.04
CA LYS A 663 26.13 -37.32 -6.50
C LYS A 663 25.76 -38.18 -5.29
N SER A 664 24.47 -38.26 -4.97
CA SER A 664 23.93 -39.10 -3.89
C SER A 664 23.12 -40.24 -4.47
N PRO A 665 23.48 -41.51 -4.24
CA PRO A 665 22.58 -42.63 -4.45
C PRO A 665 21.27 -42.42 -3.66
N TYR A 666 20.17 -42.83 -4.29
CA TYR A 666 18.82 -42.76 -3.74
C TYR A 666 18.09 -44.08 -3.98
N ALA A 667 17.31 -44.52 -3.00
CA ALA A 667 16.39 -45.63 -3.13
C ALA A 667 15.05 -45.29 -2.50
N TYR A 668 13.98 -45.79 -3.12
CA TYR A 668 12.65 -45.83 -2.56
C TYR A 668 12.17 -47.25 -2.50
N ILE A 669 11.52 -47.57 -1.41
CA ILE A 669 11.22 -48.92 -1.02
C ILE A 669 9.82 -48.89 -0.43
N THR A 670 8.90 -49.57 -1.10
CA THR A 670 7.48 -49.67 -0.73
C THR A 670 7.14 -51.01 -0.07
N SER A 671 8.05 -52.00 -0.15
CA SER A 671 7.86 -53.33 0.43
C SER A 671 9.14 -53.91 1.03
N LYS A 672 8.97 -54.90 1.91
CA LYS A 672 10.10 -55.61 2.54
C LYS A 672 10.90 -56.39 1.50
N GLU A 673 10.24 -56.92 0.48
CA GLU A 673 10.87 -57.62 -0.65
C GLU A 673 11.76 -56.67 -1.46
N GLU A 674 11.29 -55.44 -1.70
CA GLU A 674 12.05 -54.39 -2.39
C GLU A 674 13.27 -53.96 -1.56
N LEU A 675 13.13 -53.87 -0.22
CA LEU A 675 14.23 -53.61 0.70
C LEU A 675 15.30 -54.71 0.67
N LYS A 676 14.87 -55.97 0.73
CA LYS A 676 15.76 -57.12 0.61
C LYS A 676 16.47 -57.14 -0.74
N LYS A 677 15.77 -56.88 -1.83
CA LYS A 677 16.37 -56.75 -3.17
C LYS A 677 17.38 -55.60 -3.20
N PHE A 678 17.08 -54.46 -2.61
CA PHE A 678 18.01 -53.33 -2.54
C PHE A 678 19.31 -53.66 -1.80
N ILE A 679 19.25 -54.44 -0.71
CA ILE A 679 20.42 -54.76 0.14
C ILE A 679 21.24 -55.96 -0.39
N TYR A 680 20.58 -56.93 -1.03
CA TYR A 680 21.18 -58.25 -1.33
C TYR A 680 21.21 -58.65 -2.82
N SER A 681 20.45 -58.02 -3.73
CA SER A 681 20.50 -58.38 -5.17
C SER A 681 21.76 -57.84 -5.86
N PHE A 682 22.14 -58.39 -7.02
CA PHE A 682 23.32 -57.97 -7.79
C PHE A 682 23.22 -56.50 -8.28
N ASP A 683 22.03 -56.08 -8.75
CA ASP A 683 21.74 -54.68 -9.11
C ASP A 683 21.67 -53.75 -7.88
N GLY A 684 21.12 -54.24 -6.77
CA GLY A 684 21.14 -53.56 -5.48
C GLY A 684 22.54 -53.43 -4.89
N LEU A 685 23.41 -54.41 -5.14
CA LEU A 685 24.82 -54.46 -4.74
C LEU A 685 25.64 -53.36 -5.41
N PHE A 686 25.31 -52.94 -6.64
CA PHE A 686 25.95 -51.81 -7.30
C PHE A 686 25.59 -50.48 -6.61
N LYS A 687 24.30 -50.25 -6.32
CA LYS A 687 23.82 -49.08 -5.54
C LYS A 687 24.31 -49.11 -4.08
N TRP A 688 24.44 -50.29 -3.48
CA TRP A 688 24.99 -50.50 -2.14
C TRP A 688 26.51 -50.28 -2.09
N LYS A 689 27.27 -50.71 -3.12
CA LYS A 689 28.70 -50.39 -3.26
C LYS A 689 28.91 -48.89 -3.42
N MET A 690 28.02 -48.17 -4.12
CA MET A 690 28.06 -46.70 -4.16
C MET A 690 27.81 -46.07 -2.79
N LEU A 691 27.01 -46.68 -1.90
CA LEU A 691 26.80 -46.21 -0.51
C LEU A 691 28.01 -46.43 0.41
N LYS A 692 29.00 -47.24 -0.01
CA LYS A 692 30.29 -47.45 0.67
C LYS A 692 31.43 -46.63 0.08
N HIS A 693 31.14 -45.68 -0.83
CA HIS A 693 32.16 -44.82 -1.40
C HIS A 693 32.90 -44.06 -0.28
N PRO A 694 34.26 -43.99 -0.28
CA PRO A 694 35.04 -43.39 0.81
C PRO A 694 34.67 -41.94 1.14
N GLN A 695 34.08 -41.23 0.16
CA GLN A 695 33.64 -39.84 0.28
C GLN A 695 32.19 -39.66 0.79
N LEU A 696 31.44 -40.74 0.98
CA LEU A 696 30.14 -40.63 1.65
C LEU A 696 30.39 -40.67 3.17
N THR A 697 29.59 -39.89 3.91
CA THR A 697 29.75 -39.76 5.38
C THR A 697 28.53 -40.24 6.17
N GLU A 698 27.31 -40.06 5.64
CA GLU A 698 26.06 -40.50 6.29
C GLU A 698 25.03 -41.05 5.29
N ILE A 699 24.13 -41.87 5.82
CA ILE A 699 22.89 -42.32 5.17
C ILE A 699 21.72 -41.64 5.88
N VAL A 700 20.72 -41.21 5.10
CA VAL A 700 19.48 -40.63 5.60
C VAL A 700 18.34 -41.59 5.26
N LEU A 701 17.64 -42.05 6.30
CA LEU A 701 16.39 -42.80 6.16
C LEU A 701 15.23 -41.84 6.39
N GLY A 702 14.24 -41.88 5.52
CA GLY A 702 13.02 -41.07 5.71
C GLY A 702 11.77 -41.92 5.67
N ARG A 703 10.79 -41.53 6.50
CA ARG A 703 9.48 -42.18 6.63
C ARG A 703 8.48 -41.46 5.73
N ILE A 704 8.06 -42.12 4.65
CA ILE A 704 7.14 -41.56 3.66
C ILE A 704 5.73 -42.02 4.00
N PRO A 705 4.77 -41.12 4.18
CA PRO A 705 3.38 -41.52 4.35
C PRO A 705 2.89 -42.29 3.10
N LYS A 706 2.25 -43.46 3.29
CA LYS A 706 1.68 -44.21 2.16
C LYS A 706 0.57 -43.38 1.52
N GLY A 707 0.78 -42.99 0.27
CA GLY A 707 -0.14 -42.14 -0.48
C GLY A 707 -0.69 -42.87 -1.70
N LYS A 708 -1.78 -43.61 -1.54
CA LYS A 708 -2.83 -43.69 -2.56
C LYS A 708 -4.05 -43.01 -1.94
N LEU A 709 -4.23 -41.72 -2.23
CA LEU A 709 -5.59 -41.19 -2.25
C LEU A 709 -6.25 -41.83 -3.47
N ASP A 710 -7.47 -42.35 -3.30
CA ASP A 710 -8.23 -43.17 -4.25
C ASP A 710 -7.86 -42.95 -5.73
N GLU A 711 -7.36 -43.99 -6.41
CA GLU A 711 -6.89 -43.93 -7.81
C GLU A 711 -8.01 -43.57 -8.81
N THR A 712 -9.27 -43.64 -8.38
CA THR A 712 -10.44 -43.33 -9.21
C THR A 712 -10.72 -41.82 -9.38
N LEU A 713 -10.04 -40.94 -8.62
CA LEU A 713 -10.33 -39.49 -8.55
C LEU A 713 -9.11 -38.60 -8.89
N CYS A 714 -8.30 -38.99 -9.88
CA CYS A 714 -7.01 -38.35 -10.21
C CYS A 714 -7.10 -36.85 -10.56
N ASP A 715 -8.21 -36.41 -11.16
CA ASP A 715 -8.38 -35.05 -11.70
C ASP A 715 -8.51 -33.97 -10.61
N GLU A 716 -8.75 -34.39 -9.38
CA GLU A 716 -8.96 -33.53 -8.22
C GLU A 716 -7.78 -33.55 -7.25
N HIS A 717 -6.58 -34.01 -7.61
CA HIS A 717 -5.47 -34.11 -6.64
C HIS A 717 -4.19 -33.44 -7.14
N CYS A 718 -3.39 -32.92 -6.21
CA CYS A 718 -2.06 -32.39 -6.53
C CYS A 718 -1.01 -32.77 -5.48
N ALA A 719 0.23 -32.90 -5.94
CA ALA A 719 1.43 -32.97 -5.11
C ALA A 719 2.17 -31.64 -5.15
N TRP A 720 2.74 -31.20 -4.03
CA TRP A 720 3.45 -29.94 -3.97
C TRP A 720 4.72 -29.98 -3.11
N THR A 721 5.65 -29.06 -3.40
CA THR A 721 6.87 -28.81 -2.62
C THR A 721 7.03 -27.33 -2.34
N LEU A 722 7.40 -26.96 -1.11
CA LEU A 722 7.67 -25.60 -0.69
C LEU A 722 9.15 -25.52 -0.29
N SER A 723 9.95 -24.78 -1.04
CA SER A 723 11.37 -24.55 -0.75
C SER A 723 11.61 -23.11 -0.35
N CYS A 724 12.16 -22.87 0.83
CA CYS A 724 12.60 -21.53 1.22
C CYS A 724 14.06 -21.32 0.81
N THR A 725 14.35 -20.23 0.10
CA THR A 725 15.69 -19.78 -0.29
C THR A 725 16.19 -18.68 0.66
N HIS A 726 17.17 -17.88 0.26
CA HIS A 726 17.56 -16.74 1.09
C HIS A 726 16.39 -15.75 1.19
N ASP A 727 15.80 -15.24 0.11
CA ASP A 727 14.78 -14.17 0.16
C ASP A 727 13.40 -14.57 -0.38
N SER A 728 13.26 -15.81 -0.86
CA SER A 728 12.07 -16.25 -1.57
C SER A 728 11.59 -17.59 -1.08
N VAL A 729 10.28 -17.79 -1.08
CA VAL A 729 9.62 -19.07 -0.85
C VAL A 729 9.12 -19.59 -2.20
N ILE A 730 9.49 -20.79 -2.58
CA ILE A 730 9.18 -21.39 -3.89
C ILE A 730 8.22 -22.54 -3.67
N LEU A 731 6.98 -22.42 -4.14
CA LEU A 731 5.99 -23.48 -4.14
C LEU A 731 5.92 -24.11 -5.54
N ASN A 732 6.32 -25.37 -5.69
CA ASN A 732 6.15 -26.14 -6.91
C ASN A 732 4.98 -27.10 -6.78
N VAL A 733 4.08 -27.13 -7.75
CA VAL A 733 2.88 -27.97 -7.77
C VAL A 733 2.88 -28.83 -9.03
N VAL A 734 2.60 -30.12 -8.86
CA VAL A 734 2.24 -31.04 -9.94
C VAL A 734 0.74 -31.28 -9.82
N PRO A 735 -0.08 -30.75 -10.75
CA PRO A 735 -1.52 -30.99 -10.75
C PRO A 735 -1.83 -32.42 -11.26
N PHE A 736 -3.04 -32.88 -10.99
CA PHE A 736 -3.60 -34.17 -11.47
C PHE A 736 -2.76 -35.37 -11.06
N THR A 737 -2.34 -35.39 -9.80
CA THR A 737 -1.56 -36.50 -9.24
C THR A 737 -1.94 -36.76 -7.79
N PRO A 738 -2.35 -38.00 -7.47
CA PRO A 738 -2.52 -38.44 -6.08
C PRO A 738 -1.20 -38.91 -5.46
N LEU A 739 -0.07 -38.84 -6.18
CA LEU A 739 1.23 -39.38 -5.78
C LEU A 739 2.28 -38.29 -5.58
N LEU A 740 2.76 -38.15 -4.34
CA LEU A 740 3.75 -37.15 -3.92
C LEU A 740 5.05 -37.23 -4.76
N ARG A 741 5.47 -38.46 -5.08
CA ARG A 741 6.70 -38.77 -5.84
C ARG A 741 6.65 -38.50 -7.33
N SER A 742 5.48 -38.20 -7.89
CA SER A 742 5.41 -37.74 -9.28
C SER A 742 6.28 -36.48 -9.47
N HIS A 743 6.40 -35.64 -8.44
CA HIS A 743 7.24 -34.44 -8.43
C HIS A 743 8.71 -34.72 -8.80
N GLU A 744 9.33 -35.74 -8.21
CA GLU A 744 10.76 -36.06 -8.42
C GLU A 744 11.07 -36.62 -9.82
N LYS A 745 10.06 -37.22 -10.48
CA LYS A 745 10.18 -37.80 -11.84
C LYS A 745 9.77 -36.82 -12.94
N LYS A 746 9.02 -35.78 -12.58
CA LYS A 746 8.49 -34.78 -13.51
C LYS A 746 9.57 -33.75 -13.81
N ARG A 747 9.62 -33.29 -15.07
CA ARG A 747 10.55 -32.23 -15.47
C ARG A 747 9.94 -30.88 -15.09
N LYS A 748 10.77 -29.84 -15.05
CA LYS A 748 10.30 -28.45 -14.87
C LYS A 748 9.20 -28.07 -15.88
N ASP A 749 9.24 -28.68 -17.06
CA ASP A 749 8.22 -28.47 -18.10
C ASP A 749 6.84 -29.08 -17.75
N ASP A 750 6.74 -29.90 -16.68
CA ASP A 750 5.51 -30.57 -16.23
C ASP A 750 4.96 -30.00 -14.90
N MET A 751 5.49 -28.87 -14.42
CA MET A 751 5.19 -28.30 -13.09
C MET A 751 4.62 -26.88 -13.19
N MET A 752 3.87 -26.47 -12.17
CA MET A 752 3.57 -25.07 -11.87
C MET A 752 4.48 -24.60 -10.74
N THR A 753 5.21 -23.51 -10.92
CA THR A 753 6.09 -22.93 -9.90
C THR A 753 5.59 -21.54 -9.52
N LEU A 754 5.28 -21.36 -8.25
CA LEU A 754 4.95 -20.10 -7.63
C LEU A 754 6.17 -19.61 -6.83
N VAL A 755 6.72 -18.46 -7.21
CA VAL A 755 7.73 -17.76 -6.44
C VAL A 755 7.01 -16.73 -5.58
N LEU A 756 7.04 -16.95 -4.28
CA LEU A 756 6.52 -16.06 -3.26
C LEU A 756 7.70 -15.26 -2.70
N HIS A 757 7.56 -13.94 -2.68
CA HIS A 757 8.50 -13.06 -2.01
C HIS A 757 7.91 -12.63 -0.67
N VAL A 758 8.77 -12.47 0.34
CA VAL A 758 8.34 -11.91 1.62
C VAL A 758 8.30 -10.40 1.48
N ASP A 759 7.09 -9.84 1.43
CA ASP A 759 6.89 -8.41 1.43
C ASP A 759 7.15 -7.85 2.82
N HIS A 760 8.41 -7.47 3.04
CA HIS A 760 8.87 -6.83 4.26
C HIS A 760 8.17 -5.49 4.52
N ASN A 761 7.64 -4.80 3.49
CA ASN A 761 6.90 -3.56 3.66
C ASN A 761 5.48 -3.81 4.22
N LYS A 762 4.93 -5.02 4.05
CA LYS A 762 3.58 -5.40 4.50
C LYS A 762 3.61 -6.37 5.68
N GLY A 763 4.52 -6.13 6.63
CA GLY A 763 4.63 -6.94 7.85
C GLY A 763 5.08 -8.37 7.58
N GLY A 764 5.90 -8.59 6.54
CA GLY A 764 6.43 -9.91 6.22
C GLY A 764 5.40 -10.87 5.60
N ARG A 765 4.35 -10.34 4.94
CA ARG A 765 3.37 -11.16 4.21
C ARG A 765 3.99 -11.78 2.96
N LEU A 766 3.57 -13.00 2.63
CA LEU A 766 3.92 -13.62 1.35
C LEU A 766 3.13 -12.97 0.22
N VAL A 767 3.84 -12.50 -0.81
CA VAL A 767 3.26 -11.95 -2.04
C VAL A 767 3.75 -12.78 -3.21
N ILE A 768 2.86 -13.06 -4.15
CA ILE A 768 3.20 -13.77 -5.39
C ILE A 768 4.07 -12.84 -6.24
N ASP A 769 5.37 -13.16 -6.37
CA ASP A 769 6.29 -12.47 -7.30
C ASP A 769 6.09 -13.00 -8.73
N ARG A 770 6.06 -14.32 -8.87
CA ARG A 770 6.03 -14.97 -10.18
C ARG A 770 5.27 -16.27 -10.17
N LEU A 771 4.53 -16.49 -11.26
CA LEU A 771 3.95 -17.78 -11.60
C LEU A 771 4.59 -18.28 -12.90
N ILE A 772 5.15 -19.49 -12.87
CA ILE A 772 5.80 -20.12 -14.01
C ILE A 772 5.07 -21.44 -14.29
N MET A 773 4.51 -21.56 -15.48
CA MET A 773 3.88 -22.80 -15.94
C MET A 773 4.85 -23.56 -16.86
N GLY A 774 5.02 -24.86 -16.63
CA GLY A 774 5.89 -25.71 -17.44
C GLY A 774 5.42 -25.83 -18.90
N ARG A 775 6.35 -26.00 -19.84
CA ARG A 775 6.05 -26.00 -21.29
C ARG A 775 5.16 -27.16 -21.74
N ASN A 776 5.19 -28.31 -21.09
CA ASN A 776 4.30 -29.43 -21.42
C ASN A 776 2.87 -29.14 -20.97
N LEU A 777 2.69 -28.56 -19.78
CA LEU A 777 1.40 -28.03 -19.33
C LEU A 777 0.89 -26.92 -20.28
N GLN A 778 1.76 -26.03 -20.74
CA GLN A 778 1.40 -25.00 -21.73
C GLN A 778 1.01 -25.59 -23.10
N LYS A 779 1.64 -26.71 -23.51
CA LYS A 779 1.33 -27.39 -24.78
C LYS A 779 0.04 -28.20 -24.71
N GLU A 780 -0.23 -28.85 -23.58
CA GLU A 780 -1.52 -29.50 -23.30
C GLU A 780 -2.63 -28.44 -23.23
N ALA A 781 -2.39 -27.29 -22.59
CA ALA A 781 -3.32 -26.17 -22.53
C ALA A 781 -3.63 -25.52 -23.90
N LYS A 782 -2.75 -25.69 -24.90
CA LYS A 782 -2.99 -25.18 -26.26
C LYS A 782 -3.81 -26.12 -27.15
N LYS A 783 -4.11 -27.35 -26.70
CA LYS A 783 -4.83 -28.36 -27.50
C LYS A 783 -6.35 -28.38 -27.28
N GLY A 784 -6.90 -27.66 -26.30
CA GLY A 784 -8.34 -27.56 -26.04
C GLY A 784 -8.75 -26.11 -25.73
N GLY A 785 -9.85 -25.63 -26.33
CA GLY A 785 -10.28 -24.22 -26.35
C GLY A 785 -10.80 -23.63 -25.01
N ASP A 786 -11.84 -22.79 -25.09
CA ASP A 786 -12.39 -21.89 -24.04
C ASP A 786 -12.62 -22.49 -22.63
N GLU A 787 -12.85 -23.80 -22.50
CA GLU A 787 -13.00 -24.47 -21.20
C GLU A 787 -11.69 -24.55 -20.39
N GLN A 788 -10.53 -24.49 -21.05
CA GLN A 788 -9.23 -24.64 -20.41
C GLN A 788 -8.59 -23.29 -20.02
N GLU A 789 -9.00 -22.16 -20.62
CA GLU A 789 -8.67 -20.82 -20.13
C GLU A 789 -9.27 -20.58 -18.74
N LYS A 790 -10.46 -21.14 -18.48
CA LYS A 790 -11.06 -21.27 -17.14
C LYS A 790 -10.21 -22.13 -16.21
N ILE A 791 -9.48 -23.13 -16.70
CA ILE A 791 -8.57 -23.96 -15.89
C ILE A 791 -7.28 -23.21 -15.55
N ASN A 792 -6.79 -22.31 -16.41
CA ASN A 792 -5.68 -21.41 -16.06
C ASN A 792 -6.08 -20.40 -14.97
N ILE A 793 -7.29 -19.83 -15.06
CA ILE A 793 -7.85 -18.95 -14.02
C ILE A 793 -8.06 -19.72 -12.71
N ARG A 794 -8.67 -20.91 -12.75
CA ARG A 794 -8.85 -21.77 -11.57
C ARG A 794 -7.53 -22.24 -10.96
N SER A 795 -6.50 -22.50 -11.76
CA SER A 795 -5.16 -22.86 -11.28
C SER A 795 -4.48 -21.67 -10.60
N TYR A 796 -4.68 -20.46 -11.12
CA TYR A 796 -4.21 -19.22 -10.50
C TYR A 796 -4.94 -18.94 -9.16
N GLU A 797 -6.26 -19.06 -9.14
CA GLU A 797 -7.09 -18.93 -7.94
C GLU A 797 -6.72 -19.98 -6.89
N PHE A 798 -6.49 -21.23 -7.30
CA PHE A 798 -6.05 -22.32 -6.41
C PHE A 798 -4.66 -22.05 -5.84
N LEU A 799 -3.66 -21.71 -6.66
CA LEU A 799 -2.32 -21.44 -6.17
C LEU A 799 -2.29 -20.20 -5.26
N SER A 800 -3.10 -19.20 -5.58
CA SER A 800 -3.29 -18.03 -4.72
C SER A 800 -3.96 -18.40 -3.41
N TYR A 801 -4.99 -19.26 -3.43
CA TYR A 801 -5.66 -19.79 -2.25
C TYR A 801 -4.72 -20.65 -1.40
N VAL A 802 -3.96 -21.57 -1.98
CA VAL A 802 -2.98 -22.39 -1.24
C VAL A 802 -1.90 -21.50 -0.62
N ALA A 803 -1.40 -20.49 -1.35
CA ALA A 803 -0.45 -19.53 -0.82
C ALA A 803 -1.03 -18.70 0.34
N SER A 804 -2.28 -18.24 0.25
CA SER A 804 -2.89 -17.37 1.27
C SER A 804 -3.53 -18.13 2.43
N GLU A 805 -4.27 -19.21 2.16
CA GLU A 805 -5.12 -19.91 3.13
C GLU A 805 -4.46 -21.14 3.76
N VAL A 806 -3.50 -21.79 3.09
CA VAL A 806 -2.74 -22.91 3.66
C VAL A 806 -1.41 -22.40 4.19
N PHE A 807 -0.55 -21.85 3.32
CA PHE A 807 0.74 -21.33 3.74
C PHE A 807 0.63 -20.07 4.58
N GLY A 808 -0.27 -19.14 4.26
CA GLY A 808 -0.47 -17.95 5.09
C GLY A 808 -0.93 -18.27 6.51
N LYS A 809 -1.68 -19.37 6.73
CA LYS A 809 -2.04 -19.85 8.08
C LYS A 809 -0.83 -20.45 8.79
N TRP A 810 -0.09 -21.34 8.12
CA TRP A 810 1.12 -21.96 8.68
C TRP A 810 2.21 -20.95 9.01
N TRP A 811 2.36 -19.92 8.18
CA TRP A 811 3.35 -18.85 8.29
C TRP A 811 3.42 -18.29 9.71
N ASN A 812 2.25 -17.98 10.27
CA ASN A 812 2.12 -17.45 11.62
C ASN A 812 1.96 -18.56 12.65
N GLN A 813 1.11 -19.56 12.38
CA GLN A 813 0.80 -20.64 13.33
C GLN A 813 2.05 -21.40 13.78
N TYR A 814 2.96 -21.69 12.85
CA TYR A 814 4.16 -22.47 13.11
C TYR A 814 5.44 -21.63 13.17
N ASN A 815 5.33 -20.30 13.21
CA ASN A 815 6.47 -19.39 13.21
C ASN A 815 7.52 -19.72 12.13
N ILE A 816 7.06 -19.98 10.90
CA ILE A 816 7.94 -20.37 9.79
C ILE A 816 9.09 -19.36 9.59
N PRO A 817 8.87 -18.03 9.65
CA PRO A 817 9.95 -17.06 9.56
C PRO A 817 11.00 -17.21 10.67
N GLY A 818 10.56 -17.46 11.91
CA GLY A 818 11.46 -17.67 13.03
C GLY A 818 12.31 -18.94 12.86
N LEU A 819 11.70 -20.03 12.40
CA LEU A 819 12.40 -21.28 12.08
C LEU A 819 13.41 -21.09 10.94
N MET A 820 13.04 -20.35 9.90
CA MET A 820 13.95 -20.03 8.79
C MET A 820 15.12 -19.16 9.22
N ALA A 821 14.86 -18.16 10.07
CA ALA A 821 15.90 -17.33 10.66
C ALA A 821 16.86 -18.13 11.53
N ALA A 822 16.34 -19.05 12.34
CA ALA A 822 17.14 -19.96 13.16
C ALA A 822 18.04 -20.87 12.33
N LEU A 823 17.48 -21.52 11.31
CA LEU A 823 18.24 -22.40 10.42
C LEU A 823 19.29 -21.64 9.61
N THR A 824 18.95 -20.44 9.14
CA THR A 824 19.90 -19.58 8.41
C THR A 824 21.05 -19.12 9.31
N THR A 825 20.76 -18.78 10.57
CA THR A 825 21.78 -18.45 11.59
C THR A 825 22.67 -19.64 11.95
N ALA A 826 22.11 -20.84 12.04
CA ALA A 826 22.86 -22.04 12.39
C ALA A 826 23.82 -22.51 11.26
N PHE A 827 23.47 -22.27 9.99
CA PHE A 827 24.21 -22.83 8.83
C PHE A 827 24.77 -21.83 7.80
N PRO A 828 25.27 -20.65 8.21
CA PRO A 828 25.51 -19.52 7.32
C PRO A 828 26.46 -19.91 6.17
N ARG A 829 26.07 -19.62 4.93
CA ARG A 829 26.82 -19.88 3.69
C ARG A 829 26.84 -21.32 3.15
N THR A 830 26.01 -22.22 3.64
CA THR A 830 25.75 -23.46 2.88
C THR A 830 24.89 -23.17 1.65
N GLN A 831 25.27 -23.62 0.45
CA GLN A 831 24.43 -23.56 -0.76
C GLN A 831 23.14 -24.42 -0.66
N TYR A 832 22.86 -24.97 0.53
CA TYR A 832 21.83 -25.96 0.81
C TYR A 832 20.81 -25.41 1.79
N TYR A 833 20.14 -24.33 1.40
CA TYR A 833 18.88 -23.95 2.02
C TYR A 833 17.77 -24.13 1.01
N PRO A 834 17.35 -25.37 0.75
CA PRO A 834 15.93 -25.62 0.58
C PRO A 834 15.48 -26.35 1.84
N LEU A 835 14.88 -25.62 2.78
CA LEU A 835 13.86 -26.25 3.61
C LEU A 835 12.72 -26.59 2.67
N ALA A 836 12.69 -27.85 2.24
CA ALA A 836 11.67 -28.39 1.39
C ALA A 836 10.58 -29.00 2.27
N PHE A 837 9.51 -28.25 2.52
CA PHE A 837 8.24 -28.83 2.95
C PHE A 837 7.57 -29.43 1.74
N GLU A 838 6.71 -30.40 1.95
CA GLU A 838 6.05 -31.08 0.85
C GLU A 838 4.66 -31.49 1.30
N GLY A 839 3.80 -31.88 0.38
CA GLY A 839 2.47 -32.32 0.74
C GLY A 839 1.60 -32.79 -0.43
N GLN A 840 0.45 -33.34 -0.06
CA GLN A 840 -0.64 -33.69 -0.97
C GLN A 840 -1.87 -32.87 -0.60
N ALA A 841 -2.66 -32.50 -1.61
CA ALA A 841 -3.94 -31.83 -1.41
C ALA A 841 -4.98 -32.31 -2.44
N ARG A 842 -6.25 -32.28 -2.04
CA ARG A 842 -7.42 -32.49 -2.91
C ARG A 842 -8.01 -31.13 -3.33
N ILE A 843 -8.37 -31.02 -4.60
CA ILE A 843 -9.06 -29.95 -5.31
C ILE A 843 -10.56 -30.24 -5.19
N ALA A 844 -11.32 -29.43 -4.47
CA ALA A 844 -12.79 -29.56 -4.43
C ALA A 844 -13.42 -28.28 -5.02
N PRO A 845 -13.79 -28.28 -6.30
CA PRO A 845 -14.47 -27.16 -6.92
C PRO A 845 -15.98 -27.34 -6.72
N ASN A 846 -16.51 -26.70 -5.68
CA ASN A 846 -17.91 -26.25 -5.47
C ASN A 846 -18.48 -26.65 -4.10
N GLY A 847 -18.91 -25.63 -3.35
CA GLY A 847 -20.08 -25.71 -2.49
C GLY A 847 -20.11 -26.78 -1.40
N SER A 848 -19.28 -26.61 -0.37
CA SER A 848 -19.57 -26.95 1.03
C SER A 848 -19.68 -28.43 1.50
N ARG A 849 -19.12 -28.61 2.71
CA ARG A 849 -19.39 -29.62 3.76
C ARG A 849 -18.50 -30.87 3.77
N GLY A 850 -17.51 -30.81 4.66
CA GLY A 850 -16.72 -31.96 5.11
C GLY A 850 -15.23 -31.63 5.23
N LYS A 851 -14.85 -30.81 6.22
CA LYS A 851 -13.44 -30.63 6.58
C LYS A 851 -12.82 -31.99 6.95
N LYS A 852 -12.01 -32.57 6.06
CA LYS A 852 -10.81 -33.32 6.45
C LYS A 852 -9.69 -32.97 5.47
N MET A 853 -8.92 -31.94 5.80
CA MET A 853 -7.64 -31.66 5.17
C MET A 853 -6.57 -32.48 5.89
N PHE A 854 -5.87 -33.34 5.18
CA PHE A 854 -4.63 -33.94 5.67
C PHE A 854 -3.48 -33.52 4.75
N CYS A 855 -2.43 -32.95 5.35
CA CYS A 855 -1.17 -32.61 4.69
C CYS A 855 -0.07 -33.50 5.27
N LEU A 856 0.74 -34.11 4.40
CA LEU A 856 1.82 -35.04 4.74
C LEU A 856 2.93 -34.87 3.69
N GLY A 857 4.13 -34.41 4.09
CA GLY A 857 5.21 -34.03 3.16
C GLY A 857 6.29 -35.07 2.87
N TYR A 858 7.05 -34.89 1.76
CA TYR A 858 8.26 -35.64 1.34
C TYR A 858 9.40 -35.00 0.45
N GLY A 859 10.24 -34.04 0.87
CA GLY A 859 11.34 -33.37 0.05
C GLY A 859 12.10 -34.09 -1.11
N ILE A 860 12.40 -33.47 -2.30
CA ILE A 860 13.62 -33.69 -3.17
C ILE A 860 14.26 -32.44 -3.83
N LYS A 861 15.59 -32.59 -4.05
CA LYS A 861 16.66 -31.81 -4.70
C LYS A 861 16.24 -30.76 -5.77
N ALA A 862 16.64 -29.51 -5.54
CA ALA A 862 16.57 -28.42 -6.52
C ALA A 862 17.67 -28.53 -7.60
N ASP A 863 17.26 -28.53 -8.87
CA ASP A 863 18.16 -28.27 -9.99
C ASP A 863 18.35 -26.77 -10.18
N ARG A 864 19.61 -26.40 -10.47
CA ARG A 864 20.07 -25.02 -10.68
C ARG A 864 19.12 -24.22 -11.58
N VAL A 865 18.61 -23.10 -11.05
CA VAL A 865 18.27 -21.96 -11.90
C VAL A 865 19.58 -21.47 -12.52
N LYS A 866 19.84 -21.86 -13.77
CA LYS A 866 20.94 -21.29 -14.54
C LYS A 866 20.74 -19.78 -14.61
N ARG A 867 21.62 -19.02 -13.95
CA ARG A 867 21.90 -17.64 -14.35
C ARG A 867 22.28 -17.68 -15.83
N SER A 868 21.49 -17.04 -16.68
CA SER A 868 21.82 -16.83 -18.08
C SER A 868 23.06 -15.95 -18.16
N LYS A 869 24.25 -16.56 -18.25
CA LYS A 869 25.42 -15.89 -18.83
C LYS A 869 25.20 -15.89 -20.34
N LYS A 870 24.85 -14.72 -20.89
CA LYS A 870 25.01 -14.42 -22.32
C LYS A 870 26.48 -14.02 -22.56
N ARG A 871 27.21 -14.89 -23.23
CA ARG A 871 28.41 -14.73 -24.10
C ARG A 871 28.51 -16.09 -24.80
N GLU A 872 28.71 -16.28 -26.09
CA GLU A 872 29.08 -15.48 -27.26
C GLU A 872 28.53 -16.22 -28.49
N GLY A 873 28.40 -15.50 -29.61
CA GLY A 873 27.81 -15.91 -30.88
C GLY A 873 27.45 -14.64 -31.63
#